data_AF-A0A928CUR4-F1
#
_entry.id   AF-A0A928CUR4-F1
#
_cell.length_a   1.000
_cell.length_b   1.000
_cell.length_c   1.000
_cell.angle_alpha   90.00
_cell.angle_beta   90.00
_cell.angle_gamma   90.00
#
_symmetry.space_group_name_H-M   'P 1'
#
loop_
_entity.id
_entity.type
_entity.pdbx_description
1 polymer ?
#
loop_
_entity_poly.entity_id
_entity_poly.type
_entity_poly.pdbx_seq_one_letter_code
_entity_poly.pdbx_strand_id
1 'polypeptide(L)'
;MPRLSVRKRCKSGCSMIKRILLAGCFLPLLLAAQVQVFNAGIGGHNTRQGVKRIDNVLRQYKPTVLVIGYGANDSVNSKAIVPEQEFKDNLAAMIAKARKSGVTVIVLNSCNPCIDSYLSARHKYKDDLKPSERIKKYNKLIAGTASEQNVIFNDFHAAVMKKGGASGDRTCLLRNAANSRVKDGLHLTAEGAKLLAETVAEKLDGKVGKTDRILCLGDSITYGAALSGAGTVTGQTYPAWLKTLLNFKYGWSREKTPPPYIPPRPMQISNGNFGSDHAGNAPSGWAIAEGSGIMTVIADGNNKFLRITPVKIAFCRTSAIPAPKGKWLLRLRARGNGSFQLMCSMYGAKYNAAPLNKGWFSLENNWKNFEVPFDIPPGIRSCNVIIRVKGKAADFDDIAIVPAPAKKLPSSAKLKIQNAEISFLHPNRGGGVNSIIKDGKTEFLNFEPRKSIWSMTLKKIDTSDLKLPEVAPLLVDPERDDNGSGRNSEDSAADLHLSADGFANTQPELKTDGKTVVMSWKNLKVGDEKGVLDVEVEIKTAEDGKSFVFSGRFNNRSRKYTVFYFEYPALGGLGGINGRPDLDHLATPFFNGRLIRNPVEKGLFKKNRIYQPNRSGHSMHMDVFYNSGDGLYLGVHDPEQYAKRWDIASDPKRGVSWAVRNIPNNMRKVPQSWEIPYPTLIRTFNGDWYDGCQIYRDWATAQFWCREGKTQVRKNLPQWFKDIVEWGQYVATKHDAQEPMMRRFRKDFPQYPLGVFLSYWGTCTAYFHDRDPDHFPLTENDRRVIKSLKENDVSIMGYIQCISWADYSPSFKKNPGLAKKNLVRNYYGQYIKWPYQRVEQDLIAYPGEVWTRALGDNIVKMAQSGFRAAYLDSGNHGGTYLNFTPSCSSDSGGGTGYIKGQHKLLETLRARARKINPEFCFTAESFWEGNIAHLDGYLVCNTTNAYLEGDRVTAIPLVQTVYGDYSMMHSVWPSRYDTERDNALGYVAKNALALCWGVTPGWNIFNLLYTYGNKEIVQTTSKARYAAYAAGKKYFVYGQLLRQPEIISGAKPLRVKWHRSYSAMYHDILMDAVIGTVFQAPDGSYALVLYNISEKPLKVKADLQKSLPQGKYSYQALYPAEQEFTPRNELAVELEIPSRVPVIITLDKQK
;
A
#
# COMPACT_ATOMS: atom_id res chain seq x y z
N MET A 1 24.06 -42.49 -42.83
CA MET A 1 25.20 -42.00 -43.64
C MET A 1 25.53 -40.58 -43.20
N PRO A 2 26.82 -40.22 -43.15
CA PRO A 2 27.53 -39.98 -41.88
C PRO A 2 28.02 -38.52 -41.75
N ARG A 3 28.75 -37.98 -40.76
CA ARG A 3 29.81 -38.40 -39.79
C ARG A 3 30.11 -37.07 -39.02
N LEU A 4 30.37 -36.94 -37.71
CA LEU A 4 31.45 -37.44 -36.84
C LEU A 4 31.03 -37.03 -35.39
N SER A 5 30.84 -37.92 -34.41
CA SER A 5 31.84 -38.59 -33.54
C SER A 5 32.62 -37.60 -32.65
N VAL A 6 32.69 -37.71 -31.31
CA VAL A 6 33.35 -38.78 -30.54
C VAL A 6 33.13 -38.61 -29.00
N ARG A 7 32.63 -39.69 -28.34
CA ARG A 7 33.07 -40.37 -27.09
C ARG A 7 33.18 -39.59 -25.74
N LYS A 8 32.98 -40.16 -24.53
CA LYS A 8 32.90 -41.53 -23.94
C LYS A 8 32.32 -41.35 -22.49
N ARG A 9 31.40 -42.16 -21.95
CA ARG A 9 31.56 -43.44 -21.16
C ARG A 9 32.63 -43.37 -20.05
N CYS A 10 32.55 -43.95 -18.85
CA CYS A 10 31.77 -45.05 -18.22
C CYS A 10 31.95 -44.88 -16.68
N LYS A 11 30.94 -45.14 -15.81
CA LYS A 11 30.59 -46.40 -15.11
C LYS A 11 31.64 -47.04 -14.18
N SER A 12 31.06 -47.58 -13.08
CA SER A 12 31.59 -48.48 -12.04
C SER A 12 32.47 -47.83 -10.97
N GLY A 13 32.32 -48.10 -9.67
CA GLY A 13 31.43 -49.01 -8.97
C GLY A 13 32.11 -49.50 -7.69
N CYS A 14 31.31 -49.59 -6.63
CA CYS A 14 31.42 -50.50 -5.48
C CYS A 14 31.97 -50.01 -4.13
N SER A 15 31.12 -50.28 -3.12
CA SER A 15 31.33 -50.38 -1.68
C SER A 15 31.57 -49.08 -0.87
N MET A 16 30.59 -48.70 -0.05
CA MET A 16 30.64 -48.97 1.39
C MET A 16 29.31 -48.60 2.05
N ILE A 17 28.43 -49.59 2.20
CA ILE A 17 27.33 -49.55 3.17
C ILE A 17 27.93 -49.84 4.55
N LYS A 18 27.94 -48.83 5.43
CA LYS A 18 27.82 -48.90 6.90
C LYS A 18 28.47 -47.66 7.54
N ARG A 19 27.66 -46.61 7.80
CA ARG A 19 27.79 -45.58 8.87
C ARG A 19 27.01 -44.29 8.50
N ILE A 20 25.71 -44.38 8.21
CA ILE A 20 24.84 -43.18 8.18
C ILE A 20 23.54 -43.53 8.91
N LEU A 21 23.64 -43.64 10.24
CA LEU A 21 22.51 -43.66 11.18
C LEU A 21 23.07 -43.27 12.55
N LEU A 22 23.53 -42.01 12.66
CA LEU A 22 23.81 -41.29 13.91
C LEU A 22 24.15 -39.83 13.58
N ALA A 23 23.13 -39.05 13.21
CA ALA A 23 23.07 -37.59 13.38
C ALA A 23 21.66 -37.11 12.99
N GLY A 24 20.65 -37.64 13.68
CA GLY A 24 19.43 -36.87 13.90
C GLY A 24 19.75 -35.72 14.86
N CYS A 25 19.06 -34.59 14.66
CA CYS A 25 19.15 -33.33 15.41
C CYS A 25 20.32 -32.41 15.03
N PHE A 26 19.95 -31.13 14.78
CA PHE A 26 20.77 -29.95 14.43
C PHE A 26 21.06 -29.71 12.94
N LEU A 27 20.10 -29.12 12.23
CA LEU A 27 20.42 -28.07 11.26
C LEU A 27 19.41 -26.91 11.42
N PRO A 28 19.66 -25.93 12.32
CA PRO A 28 18.98 -24.65 12.19
C PRO A 28 19.47 -23.98 10.90
N LEU A 29 18.65 -23.10 10.33
CA LEU A 29 19.00 -22.23 9.19
C LEU A 29 20.46 -21.76 9.27
N LEU A 30 21.32 -22.26 8.39
CA LEU A 30 22.53 -21.56 8.01
C LEU A 30 22.11 -20.37 7.16
N LEU A 31 21.70 -19.28 7.82
CA LEU A 31 22.03 -17.94 7.36
C LEU A 31 23.48 -18.01 6.87
N ALA A 32 23.74 -17.74 5.60
CA ALA A 32 25.09 -17.71 5.09
C ALA A 32 25.89 -16.77 6.00
N ALA A 33 26.77 -17.34 6.82
CA ALA A 33 27.58 -16.57 7.74
C ALA A 33 28.30 -15.47 6.95
N GLN A 34 28.33 -14.26 7.47
CA GLN A 34 29.01 -13.13 6.87
C GLN A 34 29.93 -12.56 7.92
N VAL A 35 31.06 -12.00 7.49
CA VAL A 35 31.93 -11.28 8.43
C VAL A 35 31.12 -10.14 9.06
N GLN A 36 31.15 -10.08 10.38
CA GLN A 36 30.46 -9.06 11.15
C GLN A 36 31.43 -7.92 11.43
N VAL A 37 30.96 -6.68 11.24
CA VAL A 37 31.71 -5.49 11.59
C VAL A 37 30.91 -4.71 12.62
N PHE A 38 31.59 -4.15 13.61
CA PHE A 38 31.01 -3.34 14.67
C PHE A 38 31.68 -1.97 14.71
N ASN A 39 30.89 -0.90 14.72
CA ASN A 39 31.39 0.45 14.91
C ASN A 39 31.38 0.78 16.41
N ALA A 40 32.57 0.91 17.00
CA ALA A 40 32.75 1.35 18.38
C ALA A 40 33.49 2.70 18.44
N GLY A 41 33.36 3.55 17.43
CA GLY A 41 33.89 4.91 17.44
C GLY A 41 33.11 5.83 18.38
N ILE A 42 33.79 6.76 19.07
CA ILE A 42 33.12 7.79 19.89
C ILE A 42 33.82 9.13 19.68
N GLY A 43 33.06 10.15 19.31
CA GLY A 43 33.59 11.50 19.12
C GLY A 43 34.20 12.08 20.39
N GLY A 44 35.34 12.77 20.25
CA GLY A 44 36.06 13.41 21.35
C GLY A 44 36.89 12.47 22.24
N HIS A 45 36.83 11.15 22.02
CA HIS A 45 37.68 10.20 22.75
C HIS A 45 39.11 10.20 22.20
N ASN A 46 40.07 10.05 23.11
CA ASN A 46 41.47 9.80 22.81
C ASN A 46 41.89 8.43 23.37
N THR A 47 43.18 8.08 23.30
CA THR A 47 43.69 6.77 23.75
C THR A 47 43.45 6.49 25.24
N ARG A 48 43.37 7.50 26.12
CA ARG A 48 43.02 7.32 27.55
C ARG A 48 41.63 6.71 27.72
N GLN A 49 40.64 7.22 26.97
CA GLN A 49 39.30 6.62 26.98
C GLN A 49 39.27 5.27 26.27
N GLY A 50 40.10 5.09 25.24
CA GLY A 50 40.30 3.79 24.58
C GLY A 50 40.68 2.69 25.58
N VAL A 51 41.76 2.90 26.34
CA VAL A 51 42.25 1.94 27.34
C VAL A 51 41.21 1.65 28.44
N LYS A 52 40.46 2.67 28.89
CA LYS A 52 39.43 2.52 29.93
C LYS A 52 38.24 1.67 29.46
N ARG A 53 37.83 1.80 28.20
CA ARG A 53 36.60 1.15 27.71
C ARG A 53 36.83 -0.16 26.97
N ILE A 54 38.07 -0.49 26.61
CA ILE A 54 38.37 -1.62 25.73
C ILE A 54 37.85 -2.95 26.30
N ASP A 55 37.96 -3.18 27.62
CA ASP A 55 37.48 -4.41 28.25
C ASP A 55 35.95 -4.59 28.10
N ASN A 56 35.18 -3.49 28.19
CA ASN A 56 33.73 -3.52 28.02
C ASN A 56 33.34 -3.88 26.57
N VAL A 57 33.97 -3.26 25.58
CA VAL A 57 33.65 -3.52 24.17
C VAL A 57 34.17 -4.88 23.69
N LEU A 58 35.30 -5.37 24.23
CA LEU A 58 35.78 -6.74 23.96
C LEU A 58 34.80 -7.78 24.52
N ARG A 59 34.33 -7.60 25.76
CA ARG A 59 33.29 -8.47 26.35
C ARG A 59 31.98 -8.44 25.57
N GLN A 60 31.55 -7.25 25.15
CA GLN A 60 30.30 -7.05 24.43
C GLN A 60 30.32 -7.68 23.04
N TYR A 61 31.37 -7.41 22.25
CA TYR A 61 31.41 -7.77 20.85
C TYR A 61 32.18 -9.04 20.55
N LYS A 62 32.99 -9.56 21.49
CA LYS A 62 33.83 -10.76 21.35
C LYS A 62 34.52 -10.83 19.97
N PRO A 63 35.29 -9.80 19.58
CA PRO A 63 35.89 -9.75 18.25
C PRO A 63 37.06 -10.73 18.10
N THR A 64 37.28 -11.22 16.87
CA THR A 64 38.50 -11.93 16.46
C THR A 64 39.49 -10.99 15.77
N VAL A 65 39.01 -9.85 15.26
CA VAL A 65 39.81 -8.82 14.58
C VAL A 65 39.53 -7.47 15.21
N LEU A 66 40.58 -6.69 15.50
CA LEU A 66 40.48 -5.34 16.07
C LEU A 66 41.17 -4.31 15.15
N VAL A 67 40.43 -3.28 14.77
CA VAL A 67 40.96 -2.12 14.04
C VAL A 67 40.96 -0.92 14.98
N ILE A 68 42.13 -0.36 15.28
CA ILE A 68 42.30 0.77 16.19
C ILE A 68 42.59 2.04 15.39
N GLY A 69 41.69 3.03 15.49
CA GLY A 69 41.80 4.35 14.85
C GLY A 69 41.73 5.47 15.89
N TYR A 70 42.83 5.68 16.60
CA TYR A 70 43.04 6.78 17.54
C TYR A 70 44.26 7.62 17.13
N GLY A 71 44.35 8.84 17.65
CA GLY A 71 45.48 9.74 17.44
C GLY A 71 45.10 11.13 16.98
N ALA A 72 43.88 11.36 16.46
CA ALA A 72 43.47 12.70 16.03
C ALA A 72 43.24 13.61 17.24
N ASN A 73 42.47 13.16 18.23
CA ASN A 73 42.33 13.92 19.49
C ASN A 73 43.63 13.98 20.28
N ASP A 74 44.39 12.90 20.28
CA ASP A 74 45.66 12.78 21.01
C ASP A 74 46.73 13.77 20.48
N SER A 75 46.70 14.10 19.19
CA SER A 75 47.70 14.96 18.54
C SER A 75 47.26 16.41 18.35
N VAL A 76 46.00 16.67 17.96
CA VAL A 76 45.56 18.01 17.51
C VAL A 76 44.37 18.58 18.27
N ASN A 77 43.74 17.86 19.20
CA ASN A 77 42.70 18.47 20.04
C ASN A 77 43.34 19.06 21.29
N SER A 78 43.52 20.39 21.33
CA SER A 78 44.20 21.09 22.43
C SER A 78 43.66 20.81 23.84
N LYS A 79 42.42 20.31 23.97
CA LYS A 79 41.81 19.93 25.26
C LYS A 79 41.96 18.45 25.62
N ALA A 80 42.51 17.65 24.72
CA ALA A 80 42.56 16.19 24.82
C ALA A 80 43.90 15.59 24.34
N ILE A 81 44.98 16.38 24.30
CA ILE A 81 46.33 15.91 23.94
C ILE A 81 46.79 14.84 24.94
N VAL A 82 47.44 13.80 24.42
CA VAL A 82 48.04 12.71 25.20
C VAL A 82 49.54 12.70 24.93
N PRO A 83 50.42 12.91 25.92
CA PRO A 83 51.87 12.86 25.73
C PRO A 83 52.36 11.62 24.98
N GLU A 84 53.45 11.75 24.22
CA GLU A 84 53.90 10.75 23.25
C GLU A 84 54.17 9.37 23.86
N GLN A 85 54.84 9.33 25.02
CA GLN A 85 55.10 8.08 25.73
C GLN A 85 53.78 7.45 26.20
N GLU A 86 52.90 8.24 26.82
CA GLU A 86 51.58 7.77 27.27
C GLU A 86 50.73 7.27 26.10
N PHE A 87 50.81 7.92 24.94
CA PHE A 87 50.11 7.50 23.73
C PHE A 87 50.59 6.12 23.23
N LYS A 88 51.92 5.91 23.17
CA LYS A 88 52.50 4.59 22.85
C LYS A 88 52.05 3.53 23.87
N ASP A 89 52.15 3.84 25.16
CA ASP A 89 51.80 2.94 26.25
C ASP A 89 50.31 2.56 26.19
N ASN A 90 49.44 3.52 25.89
CA ASN A 90 48.01 3.27 25.75
C ASN A 90 47.69 2.36 24.55
N LEU A 91 48.35 2.56 23.40
CA LEU A 91 48.20 1.68 22.24
C LEU A 91 48.67 0.25 22.57
N ALA A 92 49.85 0.12 23.18
CA ALA A 92 50.39 -1.16 23.62
C ALA A 92 49.47 -1.86 24.65
N ALA A 93 48.92 -1.11 25.60
CA ALA A 93 47.97 -1.63 26.58
C ALA A 93 46.67 -2.13 25.94
N MET A 94 46.12 -1.41 24.95
CA MET A 94 44.95 -1.86 24.19
C MET A 94 45.24 -3.15 23.41
N ILE A 95 46.42 -3.25 22.78
CA ILE A 95 46.87 -4.45 22.07
C ILE A 95 46.98 -5.64 23.03
N ALA A 96 47.61 -5.46 24.19
CA ALA A 96 47.76 -6.50 25.20
C ALA A 96 46.40 -7.01 25.71
N LYS A 97 45.47 -6.10 26.03
CA LYS A 97 44.11 -6.45 26.46
C LYS A 97 43.30 -7.18 25.37
N ALA A 98 43.47 -6.77 24.11
CA ALA A 98 42.83 -7.41 22.97
C ALA A 98 43.33 -8.85 22.77
N ARG A 99 44.65 -9.08 22.80
CA ARG A 99 45.26 -10.42 22.73
C ARG A 99 44.77 -11.32 23.85
N LYS A 100 44.76 -10.82 25.09
CA LYS A 100 44.24 -11.54 26.25
C LYS A 100 42.76 -11.95 26.11
N SER A 101 41.99 -11.20 25.32
CA SER A 101 40.57 -11.46 25.05
C SER A 101 40.33 -12.32 23.79
N GLY A 102 41.38 -12.87 23.18
CA GLY A 102 41.28 -13.78 22.03
C GLY A 102 41.28 -13.12 20.65
N VAL A 103 41.65 -11.84 20.54
CA VAL A 103 41.81 -11.16 19.24
C VAL A 103 43.09 -11.66 18.56
N THR A 104 42.98 -12.17 17.33
CA THR A 104 44.09 -12.77 16.58
C THR A 104 44.69 -11.83 15.54
N VAL A 105 43.91 -10.89 15.01
CA VAL A 105 44.36 -9.90 14.02
C VAL A 105 44.13 -8.49 14.54
N ILE A 106 45.16 -7.66 14.56
CA ILE A 106 45.09 -6.26 15.02
C ILE A 106 45.67 -5.34 13.94
N VAL A 107 44.93 -4.27 13.62
CA VAL A 107 45.32 -3.22 12.68
C VAL A 107 45.37 -1.88 13.40
N LEU A 108 46.50 -1.17 13.30
CA LEU A 108 46.61 0.24 13.72
C LEU A 108 46.50 1.14 12.48
N ASN A 109 45.52 2.04 12.48
CA ASN A 109 45.34 3.03 11.42
C ASN A 109 46.11 4.32 11.76
N SER A 110 46.89 4.83 10.81
CA SER A 110 47.44 6.19 10.94
C SER A 110 46.33 7.24 10.87
N CYS A 111 46.55 8.37 11.55
CA CYS A 111 45.68 9.53 11.49
C CYS A 111 45.74 10.16 10.10
N ASN A 112 44.59 10.53 9.55
CA ASN A 112 44.53 11.28 8.30
C ASN A 112 45.23 12.65 8.43
N PRO A 113 45.67 13.27 7.31
CA PRO A 113 46.19 14.64 7.29
C PRO A 113 45.17 15.65 7.83
N CYS A 114 45.53 16.92 7.98
CA CYS A 114 44.59 17.98 8.36
C CYS A 114 44.87 19.30 7.62
N ILE A 115 43.87 20.19 7.60
CA ILE A 115 44.03 21.57 7.11
C ILE A 115 44.49 22.46 8.26
N ASP A 116 45.78 22.81 8.27
CA ASP A 116 46.42 23.55 9.38
C ASP A 116 45.68 24.83 9.74
N SER A 117 45.32 25.65 8.75
CA SER A 117 44.64 26.93 8.98
C SER A 117 43.28 26.78 9.66
N TYR A 118 42.57 25.67 9.47
CA TYR A 118 41.25 25.43 10.07
C TYR A 118 41.36 24.91 11.51
N LEU A 119 42.37 24.09 11.80
CA LEU A 119 42.59 23.59 13.15
C LEU A 119 43.24 24.64 14.06
N SER A 120 44.23 25.39 13.57
CA SER A 120 44.90 26.46 14.34
C SER A 120 43.96 27.63 14.69
N ALA A 121 42.84 27.77 13.97
CA ALA A 121 41.78 28.72 14.32
C ALA A 121 40.94 28.29 15.53
N ARG A 122 40.91 26.99 15.86
CA ARG A 122 40.05 26.39 16.91
C ARG A 122 40.83 25.82 18.08
N HIS A 123 42.10 25.49 17.86
CA HIS A 123 42.99 24.90 18.85
C HIS A 123 44.23 25.78 19.03
N LYS A 124 44.60 26.02 20.29
CA LYS A 124 45.84 26.69 20.69
C LYS A 124 46.71 25.70 21.43
N TYR A 125 47.98 25.64 21.07
CA TYR A 125 48.92 24.68 21.62
C TYR A 125 50.02 25.39 22.42
N LYS A 126 50.74 24.63 23.25
CA LYS A 126 51.81 25.15 24.10
C LYS A 126 53.16 25.27 23.38
N ASP A 127 53.30 24.64 22.22
CA ASP A 127 54.49 24.70 21.37
C ASP A 127 54.10 25.20 19.96
N ASP A 128 55.10 25.54 19.16
CA ASP A 128 54.93 26.17 17.83
C ASP A 128 54.68 25.16 16.69
N LEU A 129 54.51 23.86 16.98
CA LEU A 129 54.26 22.86 15.95
C LEU A 129 52.89 23.02 15.32
N LYS A 130 52.85 23.00 13.98
CA LYS A 130 51.60 22.99 13.21
C LYS A 130 50.81 21.70 13.46
N PRO A 131 49.46 21.73 13.33
CA PRO A 131 48.65 20.52 13.44
C PRO A 131 49.12 19.36 12.56
N SER A 132 49.52 19.63 11.31
CA SER A 132 50.02 18.63 10.36
C SER A 132 51.35 17.99 10.81
N GLU A 133 52.24 18.75 11.46
CA GLU A 133 53.50 18.26 12.01
C GLU A 133 53.25 17.35 13.21
N ARG A 134 52.28 17.70 14.06
CA ARG A 134 51.82 16.87 15.17
C ARG A 134 51.24 15.55 14.66
N ILE A 135 50.37 15.57 13.66
CA ILE A 135 49.82 14.35 13.05
C ILE A 135 50.94 13.46 12.50
N LYS A 136 51.91 14.03 11.78
CA LYS A 136 53.08 13.27 11.29
C LYS A 136 53.88 12.65 12.43
N LYS A 137 54.08 13.38 13.53
CA LYS A 137 54.79 12.88 14.72
C LYS A 137 54.07 11.68 15.34
N TYR A 138 52.76 11.79 15.57
CA TYR A 138 51.98 10.68 16.15
C TYR A 138 51.84 9.51 15.18
N ASN A 139 51.76 9.75 13.88
CA ASN A 139 51.77 8.67 12.89
C ASN A 139 53.06 7.86 12.90
N LYS A 140 54.23 8.50 13.16
CA LYS A 140 55.49 7.77 13.39
C LYS A 140 55.41 6.89 14.64
N LEU A 141 54.79 7.37 15.72
CA LEU A 141 54.59 6.58 16.94
C LEU A 141 53.63 5.40 16.71
N ILE A 142 52.57 5.58 15.93
CA ILE A 142 51.64 4.51 15.55
C ILE A 142 52.39 3.44 14.72
N ALA A 143 53.17 3.84 13.73
CA ALA A 143 53.97 2.94 12.90
C ALA A 143 55.03 2.18 13.74
N GLY A 144 55.74 2.90 14.61
CA GLY A 144 56.72 2.31 15.53
C GLY A 144 56.07 1.30 16.48
N THR A 145 54.94 1.66 17.10
CA THR A 145 54.18 0.75 17.98
C THR A 145 53.68 -0.47 17.22
N ALA A 146 53.22 -0.31 15.97
CA ALA A 146 52.79 -1.44 15.15
C ALA A 146 53.93 -2.43 14.90
N SER A 147 55.13 -1.91 14.59
CA SER A 147 56.35 -2.71 14.42
C SER A 147 56.78 -3.38 15.73
N GLU A 148 56.89 -2.62 16.82
CA GLU A 148 57.29 -3.10 18.16
C GLU A 148 56.34 -4.19 18.68
N GLN A 149 55.04 -4.04 18.45
CA GLN A 149 54.03 -4.99 18.92
C GLN A 149 53.75 -6.12 17.93
N ASN A 150 54.40 -6.14 16.76
CA ASN A 150 54.14 -7.08 15.66
C ASN A 150 52.65 -7.16 15.29
N VAL A 151 52.06 -6.01 14.95
CA VAL A 151 50.68 -5.87 14.46
C VAL A 151 50.65 -5.14 13.13
N ILE A 152 49.52 -5.18 12.43
CA ILE A 152 49.42 -4.63 11.07
C ILE A 152 49.33 -3.10 11.13
N PHE A 153 50.21 -2.42 10.41
CA PHE A 153 50.10 -0.98 10.19
C PHE A 153 49.34 -0.66 8.90
N ASN A 154 48.30 0.15 9.00
CA ASN A 154 47.58 0.72 7.87
C ASN A 154 47.88 2.22 7.73
N ASP A 155 48.68 2.58 6.72
CA ASP A 155 49.08 3.96 6.48
C ASP A 155 48.02 4.74 5.67
N PHE A 156 46.90 5.03 6.32
CA PHE A 156 45.83 5.82 5.72
C PHE A 156 46.26 7.26 5.40
N HIS A 157 47.16 7.84 6.21
CA HIS A 157 47.75 9.15 5.94
C HIS A 157 48.38 9.20 4.54
N ALA A 158 49.26 8.25 4.22
CA ALA A 158 49.89 8.17 2.91
C ALA A 158 48.86 7.96 1.78
N ALA A 159 47.81 7.17 2.01
CA ALA A 159 46.75 6.96 1.03
C ALA A 159 46.01 8.27 0.69
N VAL A 160 45.74 9.12 1.69
CA VAL A 160 45.13 10.44 1.47
C VAL A 160 46.10 11.39 0.77
N MET A 161 47.39 11.39 1.12
CA MET A 161 48.40 12.22 0.45
C MET A 161 48.52 11.88 -1.05
N LYS A 162 48.44 10.60 -1.43
CA LYS A 162 48.39 10.17 -2.84
C LYS A 162 47.17 10.68 -3.62
N LYS A 163 46.14 11.15 -2.92
CA LYS A 163 44.90 11.71 -3.47
C LYS A 163 44.83 13.24 -3.34
N GLY A 164 45.97 13.91 -3.20
CA GLY A 164 46.07 15.37 -3.12
C GLY A 164 46.15 15.93 -1.69
N GLY A 165 46.09 15.08 -0.65
CA GLY A 165 46.26 15.50 0.74
C GLY A 165 45.09 16.31 1.30
N ALA A 166 45.34 17.05 2.37
CA ALA A 166 44.35 17.94 2.98
C ALA A 166 44.42 19.33 2.35
N SER A 167 43.41 19.68 1.56
CA SER A 167 43.28 20.99 0.90
C SER A 167 41.90 21.62 1.09
N GLY A 168 41.76 22.87 0.66
CA GLY A 168 40.49 23.59 0.57
C GLY A 168 39.59 23.17 -0.61
N ASP A 169 40.04 22.22 -1.45
CA ASP A 169 39.35 21.86 -2.68
C ASP A 169 38.06 21.08 -2.44
N ARG A 170 37.09 21.25 -3.34
CA ARG A 170 35.79 20.57 -3.24
C ARG A 170 35.90 19.04 -3.30
N THR A 171 36.93 18.50 -3.94
CA THR A 171 37.19 17.05 -4.08
C THR A 171 38.01 16.47 -2.93
N CYS A 172 38.47 17.29 -1.98
CA CYS A 172 39.24 16.86 -0.83
C CYS A 172 38.50 15.76 -0.06
N LEU A 173 39.24 14.72 0.37
CA LEU A 173 38.72 13.61 1.15
C LEU A 173 38.36 13.99 2.59
N LEU A 174 38.72 15.21 3.00
CA LEU A 174 38.39 15.81 4.29
C LEU A 174 37.38 16.92 4.11
N ARG A 175 36.52 17.08 5.12
CA ARG A 175 35.50 18.12 5.17
C ARG A 175 36.17 19.49 5.24
N ASN A 176 35.79 20.37 4.33
CA ASN A 176 36.23 21.76 4.28
C ASN A 176 35.06 22.67 3.89
N ALA A 177 35.34 23.98 3.77
CA ALA A 177 34.32 24.95 3.43
C ALA A 177 33.68 24.67 2.05
N ALA A 178 34.47 24.24 1.06
CA ALA A 178 34.01 24.02 -0.30
C ALA A 178 33.11 22.77 -0.45
N ASN A 179 33.41 21.68 0.26
CA ASN A 179 32.66 20.42 0.13
C ASN A 179 31.58 20.21 1.19
N SER A 180 31.67 20.89 2.35
CA SER A 180 30.78 20.65 3.49
C SER A 180 30.16 21.91 4.08
N ARG A 181 30.52 23.10 3.56
CA ARG A 181 30.12 24.43 4.07
C ARG A 181 30.57 24.73 5.51
N VAL A 182 31.45 23.91 6.07
CA VAL A 182 32.00 24.07 7.42
C VAL A 182 33.52 24.00 7.36
N LYS A 183 34.21 24.90 8.07
CA LYS A 183 35.67 24.89 8.23
C LYS A 183 36.12 23.81 9.24
N ASP A 184 35.90 22.54 8.89
CA ASP A 184 36.24 21.37 9.71
C ASP A 184 37.75 21.06 9.61
N GLY A 185 38.22 20.62 8.45
CA GLY A 185 39.63 20.39 8.16
C GLY A 185 40.23 19.12 8.78
N LEU A 186 39.43 18.25 9.40
CA LEU A 186 39.90 16.99 9.99
C LEU A 186 38.99 15.78 9.66
N HIS A 187 37.67 15.91 9.74
CA HIS A 187 36.76 14.78 9.53
C HIS A 187 36.63 14.40 8.05
N LEU A 188 36.38 13.12 7.77
CA LEU A 188 36.31 12.59 6.41
C LEU A 188 35.00 12.96 5.69
N THR A 189 35.07 13.06 4.36
CA THR A 189 33.91 12.98 3.48
C THR A 189 33.49 11.52 3.28
N ALA A 190 32.36 11.26 2.61
CA ALA A 190 31.92 9.89 2.31
C ALA A 190 32.97 9.11 1.48
N GLU A 191 33.60 9.77 0.51
CA GLU A 191 34.69 9.18 -0.28
C GLU A 191 35.95 8.94 0.56
N GLY A 192 36.28 9.85 1.49
CA GLY A 192 37.39 9.63 2.43
C GLY A 192 37.17 8.42 3.34
N ALA A 193 35.94 8.25 3.85
CA ALA A 193 35.58 7.09 4.66
C ALA A 193 35.58 5.78 3.86
N LYS A 194 35.16 5.83 2.60
CA LYS A 194 35.26 4.69 1.68
C LYS A 194 36.73 4.30 1.45
N LEU A 195 37.62 5.26 1.18
CA LEU A 195 39.05 4.99 1.02
C LEU A 195 39.67 4.37 2.28
N LEU A 196 39.29 4.85 3.48
CA LEU A 196 39.75 4.24 4.73
C LEU A 196 39.32 2.77 4.81
N ALA A 197 38.08 2.45 4.44
CA ALA A 197 37.60 1.08 4.41
C ALA A 197 38.33 0.21 3.39
N GLU A 198 38.63 0.74 2.19
CA GLU A 198 39.38 0.05 1.14
C GLU A 198 40.79 -0.30 1.63
N THR A 199 41.52 0.66 2.19
CA THR A 199 42.88 0.42 2.72
C THR A 199 42.90 -0.59 3.86
N VAL A 200 41.91 -0.55 4.77
CA VAL A 200 41.78 -1.56 5.83
C VAL A 200 41.43 -2.93 5.25
N ALA A 201 40.53 -3.01 4.28
CA ALA A 201 40.14 -4.26 3.63
C ALA A 201 41.32 -4.92 2.89
N GLU A 202 42.19 -4.14 2.27
CA GLU A 202 43.45 -4.62 1.66
C GLU A 202 44.38 -5.22 2.71
N LYS A 203 44.53 -4.57 3.87
CA LYS A 203 45.38 -5.11 4.97
C LYS A 203 44.85 -6.41 5.58
N LEU A 204 43.52 -6.54 5.61
CA LEU A 204 42.82 -7.73 6.08
C LEU A 204 42.70 -8.84 5.04
N ASP A 205 43.23 -8.64 3.83
CA ASP A 205 43.18 -9.65 2.77
C ASP A 205 43.87 -10.95 3.20
N GLY A 206 43.18 -12.08 3.01
CA GLY A 206 43.60 -13.42 3.43
C GLY A 206 43.65 -13.65 4.95
N LYS A 207 43.27 -12.68 5.80
CA LYS A 207 43.39 -12.76 7.27
C LYS A 207 42.05 -12.80 8.02
N VAL A 208 40.94 -12.80 7.29
CA VAL A 208 39.59 -12.80 7.86
C VAL A 208 38.73 -13.88 7.22
N GLY A 209 37.96 -14.58 8.05
CA GLY A 209 37.04 -15.64 7.69
C GLY A 209 35.57 -15.22 7.73
N LYS A 210 34.72 -16.11 7.22
CA LYS A 210 33.28 -15.90 7.01
C LYS A 210 32.48 -15.65 8.31
N THR A 211 33.04 -16.05 9.46
CA THR A 211 32.41 -15.92 10.79
C THR A 211 33.11 -14.90 11.68
N ASP A 212 34.15 -14.23 11.17
CA ASP A 212 34.92 -13.30 12.00
C ASP A 212 34.12 -12.08 12.41
N ARG A 213 34.54 -11.52 13.55
CA ARG A 213 33.92 -10.37 14.20
C ARG A 213 34.96 -9.28 14.28
N ILE A 214 34.80 -8.27 13.44
CA ILE A 214 35.70 -7.13 13.32
C ILE A 214 35.17 -5.98 14.17
N LEU A 215 35.94 -5.54 15.16
CA LEU A 215 35.64 -4.37 15.96
C LEU A 215 36.45 -3.17 15.48
N CYS A 216 35.77 -2.11 15.04
CA CYS A 216 36.37 -0.83 14.70
C CYS A 216 36.34 0.08 15.93
N LEU A 217 37.47 0.19 16.64
CA LEU A 217 37.63 0.98 17.86
C LEU A 217 38.33 2.30 17.54
N GLY A 218 37.75 3.44 17.90
CA GLY A 218 38.42 4.72 17.67
C GLY A 218 37.66 5.95 18.11
N ASP A 219 38.05 7.08 17.55
CA ASP A 219 37.51 8.41 17.83
C ASP A 219 36.38 8.83 16.85
N SER A 220 36.24 10.13 16.59
CA SER A 220 35.23 10.71 15.70
C SER A 220 35.39 10.26 14.23
N ILE A 221 36.60 9.92 13.79
CA ILE A 221 36.84 9.39 12.44
C ILE A 221 36.22 8.00 12.32
N THR A 222 36.39 7.17 13.35
CA THR A 222 35.77 5.83 13.41
C THR A 222 34.26 5.89 13.58
N TYR A 223 33.78 6.83 14.39
CA TYR A 223 32.35 7.07 14.53
C TYR A 223 31.69 7.47 13.19
N GLY A 224 32.46 8.11 12.29
CA GLY A 224 31.93 8.67 11.03
C GLY A 224 31.21 9.98 11.26
N ALA A 225 31.80 10.87 12.07
CA ALA A 225 31.20 12.17 12.38
C ALA A 225 30.82 12.94 11.09
N ALA A 226 29.59 13.45 11.07
CA ALA A 226 28.98 14.15 9.93
C ALA A 226 28.75 13.32 8.66
N LEU A 227 28.81 11.99 8.74
CA LEU A 227 28.41 11.06 7.68
C LEU A 227 27.03 10.45 7.96
N SER A 228 26.29 10.09 6.90
CA SER A 228 25.05 9.34 7.04
C SER A 228 25.34 7.97 7.68
N GLY A 229 24.61 7.60 8.73
CA GLY A 229 24.83 6.35 9.47
C GLY A 229 25.97 6.38 10.49
N ALA A 230 26.42 7.56 10.94
CA ALA A 230 27.40 7.71 12.03
C ALA A 230 27.07 6.83 13.25
N GLY A 231 28.07 6.12 13.77
CA GLY A 231 27.94 5.14 14.86
C GLY A 231 27.35 3.79 14.44
N THR A 232 26.98 3.61 13.16
CA THR A 232 26.43 2.36 12.63
C THR A 232 27.37 1.72 11.61
N VAL A 233 26.97 0.54 11.11
CA VAL A 233 27.59 -0.16 9.97
C VAL A 233 26.70 -0.13 8.72
N THR A 234 25.91 0.94 8.58
CA THR A 234 25.11 1.29 7.40
C THR A 234 25.41 2.73 6.99
N GLY A 235 25.03 3.12 5.78
CA GLY A 235 25.29 4.46 5.26
C GLY A 235 26.72 4.65 4.77
N GLN A 236 27.36 5.73 5.18
CA GLN A 236 28.59 6.26 4.57
C GLN A 236 29.84 6.08 5.45
N THR A 237 29.73 5.45 6.62
CA THR A 237 30.87 5.28 7.55
C THR A 237 31.88 4.26 7.02
N TYR A 238 33.15 4.38 7.43
CA TYR A 238 34.16 3.39 7.02
C TYR A 238 33.83 1.97 7.51
N PRO A 239 33.27 1.74 8.72
CA PRO A 239 32.89 0.39 9.13
C PRO A 239 31.76 -0.20 8.26
N ALA A 240 30.84 0.63 7.75
CA ALA A 240 29.80 0.20 6.82
C ALA A 240 30.38 -0.23 5.46
N TRP A 241 31.31 0.56 4.93
CA TRP A 241 32.06 0.22 3.72
C TRP A 241 32.92 -1.03 3.92
N LEU A 242 33.63 -1.15 5.05
CA LEU A 242 34.50 -2.29 5.34
C LEU A 242 33.70 -3.61 5.34
N LYS A 243 32.54 -3.61 6.02
CA LYS A 243 31.64 -4.77 6.00
C LYS A 243 31.23 -5.16 4.59
N THR A 244 30.86 -4.17 3.79
CA THR A 244 30.36 -4.37 2.42
C THR A 244 31.48 -4.89 1.53
N LEU A 245 32.65 -4.25 1.56
CA LEU A 245 33.81 -4.59 0.74
C LEU A 245 34.33 -6.00 1.04
N LEU A 246 34.49 -6.36 2.32
CA LEU A 246 34.97 -7.71 2.68
C LEU A 246 33.95 -8.79 2.25
N ASN A 247 32.67 -8.61 2.57
CA ASN A 247 31.66 -9.59 2.18
C ASN A 247 31.49 -9.69 0.65
N PHE A 248 31.62 -8.58 -0.09
CA PHE A 248 31.61 -8.59 -1.54
C PHE A 248 32.84 -9.30 -2.13
N LYS A 249 34.03 -8.92 -1.67
CA LYS A 249 35.32 -9.45 -2.15
C LYS A 249 35.40 -10.97 -2.05
N TYR A 250 34.97 -11.54 -0.93
CA TYR A 250 35.00 -12.99 -0.71
C TYR A 250 33.74 -13.74 -1.17
N GLY A 251 32.82 -13.06 -1.86
CA GLY A 251 31.60 -13.67 -2.39
C GLY A 251 30.57 -14.08 -1.33
N TRP A 252 30.68 -13.57 -0.10
CA TRP A 252 29.72 -13.81 1.00
C TRP A 252 28.49 -12.89 0.92
N SER A 253 28.55 -11.84 0.09
CA SER A 253 27.46 -10.95 -0.28
C SER A 253 27.57 -10.51 -1.74
N ARG A 254 26.44 -10.19 -2.37
CA ARG A 254 26.40 -9.57 -3.71
C ARG A 254 26.36 -8.04 -3.65
N GLU A 255 26.22 -7.47 -2.45
CA GLU A 255 26.12 -6.01 -2.23
C GLU A 255 27.46 -5.32 -2.47
N LYS A 256 27.51 -4.35 -3.40
CA LYS A 256 28.71 -3.55 -3.72
C LYS A 256 28.75 -2.21 -3.01
N THR A 257 27.63 -1.79 -2.44
CA THR A 257 27.48 -0.51 -1.72
C THR A 257 26.83 -0.79 -0.36
N PRO A 258 27.23 -0.08 0.71
CA PRO A 258 26.59 -0.26 2.00
C PRO A 258 25.09 0.02 1.91
N PRO A 259 24.26 -0.73 2.66
CA PRO A 259 22.85 -0.41 2.78
C PRO A 259 22.68 1.06 3.20
N PRO A 260 21.77 1.83 2.58
CA PRO A 260 21.55 3.21 2.98
C PRO A 260 21.15 3.26 4.45
N TYR A 261 21.67 4.24 5.19
CA TYR A 261 21.21 4.47 6.55
C TYR A 261 19.76 4.95 6.49
N ILE A 262 18.86 4.17 7.06
CA ILE A 262 17.46 4.56 7.25
C ILE A 262 17.38 5.17 8.65
N PRO A 263 17.17 6.49 8.79
CA PRO A 263 17.02 7.09 10.11
C PRO A 263 15.82 6.47 10.84
N PRO A 264 15.90 6.28 12.17
CA PRO A 264 14.75 5.84 12.94
C PRO A 264 13.58 6.79 12.72
N ARG A 265 12.35 6.26 12.64
CA ARG A 265 11.17 7.11 12.43
C ARG A 265 11.07 8.08 13.60
N PRO A 266 10.66 9.34 13.35
CA PRO A 266 10.51 10.30 14.43
C PRO A 266 9.59 9.76 15.53
N MET A 267 10.00 9.95 16.78
CA MET A 267 9.27 9.49 17.97
C MET A 267 8.97 7.99 18.02
N GLN A 268 9.68 7.16 17.25
CA GLN A 268 9.55 5.70 17.35
C GLN A 268 10.72 5.12 18.16
N ILE A 269 10.41 4.53 19.33
CA ILE A 269 11.39 3.78 20.11
C ILE A 269 11.70 2.47 19.38
N SER A 270 12.96 2.30 18.97
CA SER A 270 13.43 1.05 18.43
C SER A 270 13.31 -0.06 19.48
N ASN A 271 12.71 -1.19 19.10
CA ASN A 271 12.69 -2.41 19.90
C ASN A 271 12.03 -2.23 21.30
N GLY A 272 10.88 -1.55 21.33
CA GLY A 272 10.10 -1.30 22.56
C GLY A 272 9.29 -2.48 23.10
N ASN A 273 9.17 -3.56 22.32
CA ASN A 273 8.54 -4.83 22.71
C ASN A 273 9.54 -6.00 22.80
N PHE A 274 10.83 -5.72 22.61
CA PHE A 274 11.94 -6.66 22.78
C PHE A 274 11.89 -7.96 21.94
N GLY A 275 10.96 -8.07 20.99
CA GLY A 275 10.70 -9.31 20.24
C GLY A 275 11.90 -9.78 19.41
N SER A 276 12.70 -8.83 18.92
CA SER A 276 13.90 -9.09 18.10
C SER A 276 15.15 -9.47 18.90
N ASP A 277 15.16 -9.35 20.23
CA ASP A 277 16.34 -9.65 21.04
C ASP A 277 16.38 -11.10 21.52
N HIS A 278 17.58 -11.59 21.85
CA HIS A 278 17.77 -12.87 22.53
C HIS A 278 17.66 -12.71 24.06
N ALA A 279 16.93 -13.62 24.71
CA ALA A 279 16.86 -13.65 26.16
C ALA A 279 18.25 -13.83 26.79
N GLY A 280 18.48 -13.18 27.94
CA GLY A 280 19.77 -13.16 28.63
C GLY A 280 20.74 -12.06 28.18
N ASN A 281 20.47 -11.38 27.05
CA ASN A 281 21.28 -10.27 26.57
C ASN A 281 20.70 -8.91 26.97
N ALA A 282 21.53 -7.86 26.90
CA ALA A 282 21.04 -6.48 26.95
C ALA A 282 20.26 -6.15 25.66
N PRO A 283 19.14 -5.42 25.74
CA PRO A 283 18.34 -5.11 24.56
C PRO A 283 19.02 -4.18 23.58
N SER A 284 18.80 -4.46 22.29
CA SER A 284 19.33 -3.65 21.19
C SER A 284 18.73 -2.24 21.22
N GLY A 285 19.58 -1.21 21.10
CA GLY A 285 19.14 0.19 21.07
C GLY A 285 18.92 0.83 22.45
N TRP A 286 19.29 0.15 23.52
CA TRP A 286 19.19 0.63 24.90
C TRP A 286 20.56 0.62 25.59
N ALA A 287 20.74 1.49 26.59
CA ALA A 287 21.95 1.56 27.39
C ALA A 287 21.62 1.81 28.86
N ILE A 288 22.37 1.17 29.75
CA ILE A 288 22.31 1.43 31.19
C ILE A 288 23.55 2.23 31.61
N ALA A 289 23.38 3.18 32.53
CA ALA A 289 24.52 3.94 33.07
C ALA A 289 25.47 3.01 33.83
N GLU A 290 26.77 3.21 33.61
CA GLU A 290 27.82 2.37 34.20
C GLU A 290 27.72 2.34 35.73
N GLY A 291 27.82 1.15 36.32
CA GLY A 291 27.69 0.92 37.77
C GLY A 291 26.28 1.11 38.35
N SER A 292 25.27 1.50 37.57
CA SER A 292 23.93 1.80 38.10
C SER A 292 23.01 0.58 38.25
N GLY A 293 23.26 -0.48 37.50
CA GLY A 293 22.42 -1.68 37.47
C GLY A 293 22.73 -2.60 36.29
N ILE A 294 21.91 -3.64 36.14
CA ILE A 294 21.93 -4.61 35.04
C ILE A 294 20.61 -4.50 34.27
N MET A 295 20.69 -4.65 32.95
CA MET A 295 19.56 -4.64 32.04
C MET A 295 19.58 -5.89 31.18
N THR A 296 18.49 -6.66 31.17
CA THR A 296 18.44 -7.98 30.54
C THR A 296 17.08 -8.23 29.92
N VAL A 297 17.04 -8.79 28.70
CA VAL A 297 15.82 -9.28 28.08
C VAL A 297 15.46 -10.64 28.69
N ILE A 298 14.22 -10.78 29.14
CA ILE A 298 13.66 -12.00 29.72
C ILE A 298 12.58 -12.52 28.77
N ALA A 299 12.48 -13.84 28.64
CA ALA A 299 11.42 -14.51 27.89
C ALA A 299 10.43 -15.18 28.84
N ASP A 300 9.15 -15.12 28.49
CA ASP A 300 8.03 -15.75 29.20
C ASP A 300 7.04 -16.27 28.14
N GLY A 301 7.11 -17.58 27.87
CA GLY A 301 6.47 -18.19 26.71
C GLY A 301 6.98 -17.59 25.39
N ASN A 302 6.06 -17.11 24.54
CA ASN A 302 6.39 -16.43 23.27
C ASN A 302 6.68 -14.92 23.45
N ASN A 303 6.49 -14.37 24.65
CA ASN A 303 6.67 -12.94 24.92
C ASN A 303 8.08 -12.66 25.45
N LYS A 304 8.59 -11.46 25.13
CA LYS A 304 9.87 -10.97 25.64
C LYS A 304 9.67 -9.59 26.24
N PHE A 305 10.35 -9.31 27.34
CA PHE A 305 10.28 -8.03 28.02
C PHE A 305 11.64 -7.65 28.62
N LEU A 306 11.77 -6.38 28.99
CA LEU A 306 12.97 -5.85 29.59
C LEU A 306 12.93 -5.92 31.11
N ARG A 307 13.90 -6.59 31.73
CA ARG A 307 14.16 -6.53 33.17
C ARG A 307 15.29 -5.57 33.48
N ILE A 308 15.05 -4.65 34.40
CA ILE A 308 16.06 -3.73 34.94
C ILE A 308 16.26 -4.03 36.42
N THR A 309 17.47 -4.40 36.80
CA THR A 309 17.87 -4.68 38.19
C THR A 309 18.80 -3.56 38.69
N PRO A 310 18.34 -2.67 39.58
CA PRO A 310 19.17 -1.58 40.08
C PRO A 310 20.17 -2.04 41.14
N VAL A 311 21.33 -1.37 41.20
CA VAL A 311 22.23 -1.46 42.38
C VAL A 311 21.68 -0.57 43.51
N LYS A 312 21.36 0.69 43.18
CA LYS A 312 20.65 1.63 44.07
C LYS A 312 19.56 2.34 43.28
N ILE A 313 19.95 2.98 42.19
CA ILE A 313 19.05 3.51 41.16
C ILE A 313 19.68 3.20 39.80
N ALA A 314 19.02 2.38 38.98
CA ALA A 314 19.42 2.16 37.60
C ALA A 314 18.93 3.30 36.71
N PHE A 315 19.75 3.71 35.74
CA PHE A 315 19.38 4.68 34.71
C PHE A 315 19.49 4.00 33.35
N CYS A 316 18.35 3.59 32.81
CA CYS A 316 18.24 2.94 31.52
C CYS A 316 17.71 3.93 30.49
N ARG A 317 18.36 4.07 29.34
CA ARG A 317 17.96 5.01 28.28
C ARG A 317 17.86 4.34 26.91
N THR A 318 16.95 4.84 26.09
CA THR A 318 16.89 4.48 24.67
C THR A 318 17.99 5.19 23.87
N SER A 319 18.23 4.71 22.66
CA SER A 319 18.92 5.49 21.63
C SER A 319 18.16 6.79 21.34
N ALA A 320 18.88 7.81 20.88
CA ALA A 320 18.25 9.06 20.49
C ALA A 320 17.43 8.86 19.20
N ILE A 321 16.20 9.36 19.20
CA ILE A 321 15.25 9.28 18.09
C ILE A 321 14.91 10.70 17.61
N PRO A 322 14.66 10.94 16.31
CA PRO A 322 14.24 12.24 15.82
C PRO A 322 12.97 12.71 16.55
N ALA A 323 12.95 13.96 16.98
CA ALA A 323 11.90 14.48 17.84
C ALA A 323 11.28 15.74 17.23
N PRO A 324 10.20 15.61 16.45
CA PRO A 324 9.48 16.76 15.92
C PRO A 324 8.74 17.47 17.06
N LYS A 325 8.62 18.80 16.92
CA LYS A 325 7.78 19.61 17.79
C LYS A 325 6.36 19.02 17.85
N GLY A 326 5.83 18.81 19.04
CA GLY A 326 4.49 18.27 19.21
C GLY A 326 4.18 17.86 20.65
N LYS A 327 2.93 17.46 20.87
CA LYS A 327 2.47 16.81 22.09
C LYS A 327 2.46 15.30 21.88
N TRP A 328 3.03 14.58 22.82
CA TRP A 328 3.27 13.15 22.72
C TRP A 328 2.82 12.45 24.00
N LEU A 329 2.60 11.15 23.90
CA LEU A 329 2.22 10.27 24.99
C LEU A 329 3.20 9.11 25.02
N LEU A 330 3.93 8.96 26.12
CA LEU A 330 4.76 7.79 26.38
C LEU A 330 3.89 6.71 27.03
N ARG A 331 3.74 5.57 26.34
CA ARG A 331 3.02 4.38 26.79
C ARG A 331 4.00 3.27 27.12
N LEU A 332 3.71 2.50 28.15
CA LEU A 332 4.40 1.26 28.51
C LEU A 332 3.55 0.42 29.46
N ARG A 333 3.85 -0.88 29.54
CA ARG A 333 3.43 -1.70 30.67
C ARG A 333 4.60 -2.01 31.57
N ALA A 334 4.35 -2.10 32.88
CA ALA A 334 5.36 -2.47 33.86
C ALA A 334 4.79 -3.36 34.97
N ARG A 335 5.66 -4.20 35.55
CA ARG A 335 5.41 -5.01 36.76
C ARG A 335 6.67 -5.13 37.61
N GLY A 336 6.52 -5.56 38.87
CA GLY A 336 7.62 -5.84 39.78
C GLY A 336 7.35 -5.36 41.21
N ASN A 337 8.36 -5.41 42.07
CA ASN A 337 8.25 -5.06 43.50
C ASN A 337 9.09 -3.82 43.87
N GLY A 338 9.48 -3.03 42.87
CA GLY A 338 10.25 -1.80 43.02
C GLY A 338 9.42 -0.56 42.69
N SER A 339 10.11 0.51 42.32
CA SER A 339 9.47 1.71 41.77
C SER A 339 10.24 2.21 40.56
N PHE A 340 9.54 2.87 39.63
CA PHE A 340 10.18 3.47 38.47
C PHE A 340 9.77 4.93 38.22
N GLN A 341 10.57 5.67 37.48
CA GLN A 341 10.27 7.03 37.04
C GLN A 341 10.68 7.20 35.58
N LEU A 342 9.89 7.96 34.82
CA LEU A 342 10.16 8.24 33.41
C LEU A 342 10.77 9.62 33.25
N MET A 343 11.76 9.73 32.37
CA MET A 343 12.36 11.00 31.97
C MET A 343 12.57 11.03 30.46
N CYS A 344 12.79 12.23 29.94
CA CYS A 344 13.20 12.42 28.55
C CYS A 344 14.39 13.38 28.49
N SER A 345 15.43 13.03 27.73
CA SER A 345 16.48 13.99 27.33
C SER A 345 16.20 14.49 25.93
N MET A 346 16.21 15.81 25.74
CA MET A 346 15.96 16.47 24.47
C MET A 346 17.25 17.16 23.99
N TYR A 347 17.60 16.93 22.73
CA TYR A 347 18.82 17.40 22.10
C TYR A 347 18.51 18.40 20.98
N GLY A 348 19.02 19.62 21.09
CA GLY A 348 18.72 20.74 20.18
C GLY A 348 19.58 21.98 20.47
N ALA A 349 19.03 23.18 20.34
CA ALA A 349 19.73 24.45 20.65
C ALA A 349 20.12 24.60 22.14
N LYS A 350 19.42 23.91 23.05
CA LYS A 350 19.80 23.70 24.45
C LYS A 350 19.53 22.24 24.83
N TYR A 351 20.39 21.63 25.64
CA TYR A 351 20.18 20.29 26.20
C TYR A 351 19.31 20.40 27.45
N ASN A 352 18.19 19.66 27.49
CA ASN A 352 17.32 19.57 28.66
C ASN A 352 16.99 18.10 28.93
N ALA A 353 17.25 17.61 30.15
CA ALA A 353 16.75 16.34 30.64
C ALA A 353 15.79 16.60 31.80
N ALA A 354 14.54 16.15 31.68
CA ALA A 354 13.50 16.41 32.67
C ALA A 354 12.67 15.16 32.97
N PRO A 355 12.24 14.95 34.24
CA PRO A 355 11.22 13.96 34.57
C PRO A 355 9.93 14.22 33.78
N LEU A 356 9.34 13.17 33.21
CA LEU A 356 8.04 13.26 32.54
C LEU A 356 6.89 13.24 33.54
N ASN A 357 7.14 12.76 34.76
CA ASN A 357 6.17 12.68 35.84
C ASN A 357 6.79 13.16 37.17
N LYS A 358 5.98 13.80 38.03
CA LYS A 358 6.43 14.46 39.29
C LYS A 358 6.91 13.49 40.39
N GLY A 359 6.82 12.16 40.22
CA GLY A 359 7.13 11.18 41.27
C GLY A 359 7.63 9.83 40.75
N TRP A 360 7.68 8.83 41.64
CA TRP A 360 7.97 7.44 41.28
C TRP A 360 6.66 6.64 41.23
N PHE A 361 6.46 5.84 40.20
CA PHE A 361 5.38 4.86 40.14
C PHE A 361 5.77 3.62 40.96
N SER A 362 4.93 3.23 41.91
CA SER A 362 5.03 1.94 42.60
C SER A 362 4.60 0.82 41.66
N LEU A 363 5.31 -0.30 41.70
CA LEU A 363 5.02 -1.49 40.91
C LEU A 363 4.37 -2.58 41.77
N GLU A 364 3.59 -3.43 41.09
CA GLU A 364 2.97 -4.64 41.64
C GLU A 364 3.36 -5.84 40.77
N ASN A 365 3.11 -7.06 41.26
CA ASN A 365 3.48 -8.29 40.53
C ASN A 365 2.73 -8.47 39.19
N ASN A 366 1.55 -7.87 39.03
CA ASN A 366 0.75 -7.93 37.81
C ASN A 366 1.15 -6.81 36.83
N TRP A 367 1.03 -7.07 35.53
CA TRP A 367 1.25 -6.07 34.49
C TRP A 367 0.23 -4.92 34.59
N LYS A 368 0.73 -3.69 34.63
CA LYS A 368 -0.08 -2.47 34.60
C LYS A 368 0.35 -1.55 33.47
N ASN A 369 -0.61 -0.92 32.80
CA ASN A 369 -0.37 0.06 31.75
C ASN A 369 -0.14 1.45 32.36
N PHE A 370 0.79 2.20 31.78
CA PHE A 370 1.13 3.57 32.15
C PHE A 370 1.15 4.45 30.91
N GLU A 371 0.55 5.64 31.02
CA GLU A 371 0.55 6.65 29.97
C GLU A 371 0.99 8.00 30.56
N VAL A 372 2.05 8.59 30.01
CA VAL A 372 2.61 9.85 30.51
C VAL A 372 2.74 10.86 29.36
N PRO A 373 1.94 11.94 29.35
CA PRO A 373 2.02 12.96 28.30
C PRO A 373 3.28 13.80 28.46
N PHE A 374 3.86 14.23 27.35
CA PHE A 374 5.01 15.14 27.32
C PHE A 374 5.10 15.93 26.02
N ASP A 375 5.76 17.09 26.08
CA ASP A 375 5.88 18.00 24.95
C ASP A 375 7.31 18.02 24.39
N ILE A 376 7.44 18.06 23.06
CA ILE A 376 8.69 18.40 22.37
C ILE A 376 8.61 19.86 21.93
N PRO A 377 9.44 20.77 22.50
CA PRO A 377 9.43 22.19 22.13
C PRO A 377 10.11 22.42 20.75
N PRO A 378 9.91 23.61 20.14
CA PRO A 378 10.62 24.00 18.93
C PRO A 378 12.15 23.94 19.10
N GLY A 379 12.88 23.58 18.04
CA GLY A 379 14.34 23.58 18.01
C GLY A 379 15.02 22.32 18.58
N ILE A 380 14.24 21.37 19.09
CA ILE A 380 14.71 20.02 19.40
C ILE A 380 14.84 19.21 18.10
N ARG A 381 15.96 18.50 17.97
CA ARG A 381 16.27 17.65 16.80
C ARG A 381 16.04 16.18 17.11
N SER A 382 16.33 15.76 18.34
CA SER A 382 16.15 14.38 18.80
C SER A 382 15.88 14.30 20.29
N CYS A 383 15.34 13.19 20.77
CA CYS A 383 15.17 12.91 22.19
C CYS A 383 15.49 11.45 22.52
N ASN A 384 15.68 11.10 23.80
CA ASN A 384 15.62 9.72 24.27
C ASN A 384 14.71 9.62 25.49
N VAL A 385 14.19 8.41 25.72
CA VAL A 385 13.43 8.08 26.94
C VAL A 385 14.38 7.44 27.93
N ILE A 386 14.24 7.82 29.20
CA ILE A 386 14.99 7.27 30.32
C ILE A 386 14.01 6.65 31.31
N ILE A 387 14.26 5.40 31.68
CA ILE A 387 13.57 4.68 32.75
C ILE A 387 14.54 4.58 33.93
N ARG A 388 14.15 5.20 35.04
CA ARG A 388 14.84 5.05 36.32
C ARG A 388 14.16 3.98 37.14
N VAL A 389 14.91 3.06 37.73
CA VAL A 389 14.37 2.01 38.59
C VAL A 389 15.09 2.05 39.94
N LYS A 390 14.35 1.97 41.04
CA LYS A 390 14.88 1.92 42.41
C LYS A 390 14.19 0.82 43.22
N GLY A 391 14.87 0.33 44.25
CA GLY A 391 14.38 -0.77 45.08
C GLY A 391 14.70 -2.11 44.43
N LYS A 392 13.66 -2.92 44.14
CA LYS A 392 13.81 -4.23 43.48
C LYS A 392 13.76 -4.13 41.96
N ALA A 393 14.04 -5.25 41.29
CA ALA A 393 13.96 -5.34 39.83
C ALA A 393 12.54 -5.03 39.31
N ALA A 394 12.49 -4.47 38.11
CA ALA A 394 11.25 -4.11 37.42
C ALA A 394 11.27 -4.61 35.97
N ASP A 395 10.12 -5.07 35.50
CA ASP A 395 9.91 -5.56 34.13
C ASP A 395 9.11 -4.53 33.33
N PHE A 396 9.46 -4.35 32.05
CA PHE A 396 8.86 -3.37 31.14
C PHE A 396 8.62 -3.98 29.75
N ASP A 397 7.49 -3.63 29.14
CA ASP A 397 7.11 -4.07 27.80
C ASP A 397 6.19 -3.03 27.11
N ASP A 398 5.88 -3.22 25.83
CA ASP A 398 5.05 -2.33 24.98
C ASP A 398 5.41 -0.84 25.09
N ILE A 399 6.70 -0.53 25.11
CA ILE A 399 7.19 0.84 25.29
C ILE A 399 7.12 1.59 23.97
N ALA A 400 6.24 2.58 23.89
CA ALA A 400 6.01 3.36 22.67
C ALA A 400 5.78 4.84 22.98
N ILE A 401 6.18 5.71 22.05
CA ILE A 401 5.71 7.10 22.04
C ILE A 401 4.70 7.23 20.92
N VAL A 402 3.53 7.76 21.23
CA VAL A 402 2.44 8.01 20.27
C VAL A 402 2.05 9.49 20.32
N PRO A 403 1.44 10.05 19.26
CA PRO A 403 0.85 11.38 19.34
C PRO A 403 -0.13 11.47 20.51
N ALA A 404 -0.07 12.55 21.28
CA ALA A 404 -1.08 12.76 22.31
C ALA A 404 -2.46 12.92 21.64
N PRO A 405 -3.54 12.33 22.19
CA PRO A 405 -4.87 12.47 21.62
C PRO A 405 -5.23 13.95 21.42
N ALA A 406 -5.85 14.28 20.29
CA ALA A 406 -6.34 15.63 20.07
C ALA A 406 -7.30 16.02 21.20
N LYS A 407 -7.15 17.23 21.77
CA LYS A 407 -8.07 17.73 22.79
C LYS A 407 -9.47 17.83 22.18
N LYS A 408 -10.34 16.89 22.52
CA LYS A 408 -11.73 16.86 22.05
C LYS A 408 -12.45 18.12 22.50
N LEU A 409 -13.30 18.66 21.63
CA LEU A 409 -14.16 19.77 21.99
C LEU A 409 -15.35 19.22 22.81
N PRO A 410 -15.94 20.03 23.72
CA PRO A 410 -17.14 19.64 24.43
C PRO A 410 -18.25 19.23 23.47
N SER A 411 -18.80 18.03 23.68
CA SER A 411 -19.96 17.54 22.94
C SER A 411 -21.25 18.10 23.53
N SER A 412 -22.27 18.24 22.68
CA SER A 412 -23.60 18.72 23.09
C SER A 412 -24.71 17.71 22.87
N ALA A 413 -24.48 16.73 22.01
CA ALA A 413 -25.40 15.63 21.75
C ALA A 413 -24.61 14.33 21.57
N LYS A 414 -25.26 13.22 21.90
CA LYS A 414 -24.71 11.86 21.81
C LYS A 414 -25.81 10.89 21.43
N LEU A 415 -25.44 9.83 20.71
CA LEU A 415 -26.29 8.67 20.43
C LEU A 415 -25.54 7.39 20.76
N LYS A 416 -26.28 6.36 21.17
CA LYS A 416 -25.73 5.05 21.50
C LYS A 416 -26.41 3.96 20.68
N ILE A 417 -25.60 3.04 20.18
CA ILE A 417 -26.01 1.75 19.61
C ILE A 417 -25.41 0.63 20.48
N GLN A 418 -25.73 -0.63 20.19
CA GLN A 418 -25.36 -1.80 21.01
C GLN A 418 -23.88 -1.83 21.42
N ASN A 419 -22.97 -1.47 20.52
CA ASN A 419 -21.52 -1.58 20.70
C ASN A 419 -20.78 -0.25 20.45
N ALA A 420 -21.46 0.89 20.35
CA ALA A 420 -20.79 2.18 20.14
C ALA A 420 -21.59 3.40 20.60
N GLU A 421 -20.86 4.48 20.86
CA GLU A 421 -21.37 5.83 21.08
C GLU A 421 -20.79 6.78 20.02
N ILE A 422 -21.65 7.64 19.46
CA ILE A 422 -21.23 8.77 18.63
C ILE A 422 -21.59 10.08 19.35
N SER A 423 -20.69 11.07 19.30
CA SER A 423 -20.95 12.39 19.86
C SER A 423 -20.78 13.50 18.83
N PHE A 424 -21.48 14.61 19.04
CA PHE A 424 -21.52 15.75 18.13
C PHE A 424 -21.17 17.05 18.86
N LEU A 425 -20.48 17.94 18.12
CA LEU A 425 -20.35 19.34 18.52
C LEU A 425 -21.73 20.01 18.52
N HIS A 426 -21.88 21.09 19.26
CA HIS A 426 -23.08 21.92 19.16
C HIS A 426 -23.18 22.54 17.76
N PRO A 427 -24.38 22.72 17.17
CA PRO A 427 -24.52 23.27 15.82
C PRO A 427 -23.96 24.71 15.67
N ASN A 428 -23.87 25.47 16.76
CA ASN A 428 -23.14 26.77 16.79
C ASN A 428 -21.62 26.63 16.58
N ARG A 429 -21.07 25.42 16.60
CA ARG A 429 -19.69 25.08 16.22
C ARG A 429 -19.64 24.21 14.95
N GLY A 430 -20.74 24.16 14.20
CA GLY A 430 -20.87 23.40 12.96
C GLY A 430 -21.43 21.99 13.10
N GLY A 431 -21.73 21.50 14.31
CA GLY A 431 -22.43 20.23 14.52
C GLY A 431 -21.61 18.97 14.21
N GLY A 432 -20.32 19.09 13.87
CA GLY A 432 -19.47 18.00 13.40
C GLY A 432 -19.39 16.81 14.35
N VAL A 433 -19.11 15.63 13.78
CA VAL A 433 -18.89 14.40 14.55
C VAL A 433 -17.60 14.56 15.36
N ASN A 434 -17.73 14.51 16.68
CA ASN A 434 -16.66 14.77 17.62
C ASN A 434 -15.96 13.48 18.08
N SER A 435 -16.71 12.37 18.25
CA SER A 435 -16.16 11.07 18.65
C SER A 435 -16.98 9.92 18.07
N ILE A 436 -16.34 8.79 17.80
CA ILE A 436 -16.99 7.50 17.59
C ILE A 436 -16.23 6.47 18.43
N ILE A 437 -16.85 6.00 19.51
CA ILE A 437 -16.23 5.13 20.50
C ILE A 437 -16.94 3.78 20.49
N LYS A 438 -16.19 2.72 20.14
CA LYS A 438 -16.66 1.34 20.21
C LYS A 438 -16.39 0.76 21.61
N ASP A 439 -17.39 0.11 22.18
CA ASP A 439 -17.35 -0.59 23.48
C ASP A 439 -16.79 0.27 24.65
N GLY A 440 -16.90 1.60 24.56
CA GLY A 440 -16.31 2.54 25.53
C GLY A 440 -14.77 2.55 25.56
N LYS A 441 -14.11 1.89 24.60
CA LYS A 441 -12.66 1.61 24.62
C LYS A 441 -11.96 2.17 23.38
N THR A 442 -12.45 1.84 22.19
CA THR A 442 -11.75 2.15 20.94
C THR A 442 -12.33 3.39 20.28
N GLU A 443 -11.56 4.47 20.23
CA GLU A 443 -11.90 5.70 19.51
C GLU A 443 -11.41 5.63 18.06
N PHE A 444 -12.28 5.98 17.10
CA PHE A 444 -11.95 6.00 15.67
C PHE A 444 -11.46 7.38 15.19
N LEU A 445 -11.86 8.46 15.85
CA LEU A 445 -11.46 9.83 15.52
C LEU A 445 -10.38 10.27 16.52
N ASN A 446 -9.08 10.06 16.27
CA ASN A 446 -8.03 10.47 17.22
C ASN A 446 -7.36 11.82 16.87
N PHE A 447 -7.68 12.39 15.72
CA PHE A 447 -7.19 13.69 15.27
C PHE A 447 -8.25 14.79 15.48
N GLU A 448 -7.91 16.04 15.14
CA GLU A 448 -8.86 17.16 15.24
C GLU A 448 -10.10 16.87 14.37
N PRO A 449 -11.30 16.79 14.98
CA PRO A 449 -12.51 16.49 14.23
C PRO A 449 -12.85 17.64 13.30
N ARG A 450 -13.49 17.33 12.18
CA ARG A 450 -14.09 18.35 11.33
C ARG A 450 -15.19 19.06 12.11
N LYS A 451 -15.13 20.40 12.15
CA LYS A 451 -16.13 21.22 12.86
C LYS A 451 -17.52 21.17 12.21
N SER A 452 -17.55 21.21 10.88
CA SER A 452 -18.78 21.23 10.10
C SER A 452 -19.26 19.83 9.72
N ILE A 453 -20.47 19.47 10.16
CA ILE A 453 -21.12 18.21 9.77
C ILE A 453 -21.58 18.22 8.31
N TRP A 454 -21.86 19.41 7.78
CA TRP A 454 -22.21 19.62 6.39
C TRP A 454 -21.47 20.80 5.77
N SER A 455 -21.29 20.74 4.46
CA SER A 455 -20.90 21.88 3.63
C SER A 455 -21.62 21.84 2.29
N MET A 456 -21.75 23.00 1.65
CA MET A 456 -22.38 23.15 0.35
C MET A 456 -21.47 23.89 -0.62
N THR A 457 -21.52 23.49 -1.89
CA THR A 457 -21.08 24.35 -3.00
C THR A 457 -22.33 24.83 -3.72
N LEU A 458 -22.41 26.14 -3.91
CA LEU A 458 -23.49 26.79 -4.63
C LEU A 458 -22.95 27.47 -5.88
N LYS A 459 -23.67 27.32 -6.98
CA LYS A 459 -23.37 27.94 -8.28
C LYS A 459 -24.43 28.96 -8.63
N LYS A 460 -24.07 29.97 -9.42
CA LYS A 460 -25.06 30.93 -9.97
C LYS A 460 -26.06 30.23 -10.88
N ILE A 461 -27.35 30.57 -10.75
CA ILE A 461 -28.43 30.05 -11.60
C ILE A 461 -28.32 30.63 -13.01
N ASP A 462 -28.12 31.95 -13.09
CA ASP A 462 -27.87 32.63 -14.35
C ASP A 462 -26.41 32.45 -14.77
N THR A 463 -26.24 31.83 -15.94
CA THR A 463 -24.94 31.55 -16.56
C THR A 463 -24.78 32.27 -17.90
N SER A 464 -25.70 33.14 -18.30
CA SER A 464 -25.71 33.77 -19.64
C SER A 464 -24.47 34.62 -19.92
N ASP A 465 -23.87 35.19 -18.87
CA ASP A 465 -22.71 36.07 -18.99
C ASP A 465 -21.40 35.30 -19.23
N LEU A 466 -21.40 33.97 -19.07
CA LEU A 466 -20.22 33.13 -19.26
C LEU A 466 -20.02 32.83 -20.76
N LYS A 467 -18.99 33.44 -21.36
CA LYS A 467 -18.59 33.19 -22.76
C LYS A 467 -17.76 31.91 -22.88
N LEU A 468 -18.42 30.76 -22.75
CA LEU A 468 -17.78 29.44 -22.75
C LEU A 468 -17.79 28.79 -24.14
N PRO A 469 -16.82 27.91 -24.45
CA PRO A 469 -16.85 27.13 -25.69
C PRO A 469 -18.06 26.18 -25.71
N GLU A 470 -18.54 25.81 -26.90
CA GLU A 470 -19.72 24.93 -27.04
C GLU A 470 -19.47 23.50 -26.49
N VAL A 471 -18.21 23.08 -26.34
CA VAL A 471 -17.82 21.71 -25.99
C VAL A 471 -16.79 21.70 -24.85
N ALA A 472 -17.00 20.81 -23.88
CA ALA A 472 -16.10 20.57 -22.75
C ALA A 472 -15.53 19.13 -22.77
N PRO A 473 -14.25 18.91 -22.44
CA PRO A 473 -13.68 17.57 -22.33
C PRO A 473 -14.30 16.79 -21.17
N LEU A 474 -14.36 15.47 -21.31
CA LEU A 474 -14.82 14.55 -20.29
C LEU A 474 -13.87 14.50 -19.08
N LEU A 475 -14.37 14.86 -17.89
CA LEU A 475 -13.66 14.81 -16.58
C LEU A 475 -14.42 13.98 -15.55
N VAL A 476 -13.76 13.46 -14.51
CA VAL A 476 -14.41 12.61 -13.48
C VAL A 476 -15.64 13.29 -12.89
N ASP A 477 -15.50 14.60 -12.70
CA ASP A 477 -16.61 15.50 -12.46
C ASP A 477 -16.59 16.56 -13.56
N PRO A 478 -17.46 16.47 -14.59
CA PRO A 478 -17.51 17.47 -15.67
C PRO A 478 -17.81 18.89 -15.17
N GLU A 479 -18.19 19.04 -13.91
CA GLU A 479 -18.59 20.32 -13.33
C GLU A 479 -17.46 21.01 -12.55
N ARG A 480 -16.26 20.41 -12.49
CA ARG A 480 -15.08 20.89 -11.77
C ARG A 480 -13.75 20.55 -12.46
N ASP A 481 -12.71 21.33 -12.14
CA ASP A 481 -11.33 20.92 -12.44
C ASP A 481 -10.86 19.87 -11.42
N ASP A 482 -10.45 18.69 -11.90
CA ASP A 482 -9.93 17.61 -11.05
C ASP A 482 -8.40 17.51 -11.07
N ASN A 483 -7.71 18.51 -11.67
CA ASN A 483 -6.28 18.53 -11.93
C ASN A 483 -5.78 17.29 -12.70
N GLY A 484 -6.66 16.68 -13.52
CA GLY A 484 -6.40 15.52 -14.37
C GLY A 484 -5.85 15.86 -15.75
N SER A 485 -5.98 14.92 -16.70
CA SER A 485 -5.53 15.07 -18.09
C SER A 485 -6.44 15.94 -18.95
N GLY A 486 -7.62 16.29 -18.46
CA GLY A 486 -8.44 17.37 -18.99
C GLY A 486 -8.60 18.42 -17.90
N ARG A 487 -8.62 19.70 -18.29
CA ARG A 487 -9.00 20.81 -17.40
C ARG A 487 -10.34 21.32 -17.89
N ASN A 488 -11.34 21.42 -17.02
CA ASN A 488 -12.43 22.36 -17.21
C ASN A 488 -11.98 23.60 -16.47
N SER A 489 -11.78 24.70 -17.19
CA SER A 489 -11.18 25.94 -16.72
C SER A 489 -12.06 26.74 -15.75
N GLU A 490 -12.99 26.10 -15.04
CA GLU A 490 -14.21 26.75 -14.54
C GLU A 490 -14.53 26.48 -13.07
N ASP A 491 -13.52 26.29 -12.22
CA ASP A 491 -13.67 26.73 -10.83
C ASP A 491 -13.82 28.27 -10.88
N SER A 492 -15.06 28.74 -10.98
CA SER A 492 -15.38 30.17 -11.06
C SER A 492 -15.11 30.83 -9.72
N ALA A 493 -14.42 31.98 -9.71
CA ALA A 493 -14.27 32.81 -8.52
C ALA A 493 -15.62 33.27 -7.92
N ALA A 494 -16.74 33.06 -8.63
CA ALA A 494 -18.10 33.40 -8.19
C ALA A 494 -18.85 32.24 -7.51
N ASP A 495 -18.31 31.01 -7.47
CA ASP A 495 -18.91 29.91 -6.71
C ASP A 495 -18.84 30.18 -5.21
N LEU A 496 -19.90 29.82 -4.48
CA LEU A 496 -19.95 29.99 -3.03
C LEU A 496 -19.74 28.65 -2.32
N HIS A 497 -18.89 28.69 -1.30
CA HIS A 497 -18.66 27.56 -0.39
C HIS A 497 -19.18 27.92 0.99
N LEU A 498 -20.22 27.20 1.43
CA LEU A 498 -20.84 27.39 2.74
C LEU A 498 -20.57 26.16 3.61
N SER A 499 -20.36 26.37 4.90
CA SER A 499 -20.18 25.30 5.88
C SER A 499 -20.89 25.64 7.17
N ALA A 500 -21.36 24.63 7.89
CA ALA A 500 -22.15 24.78 9.10
C ALA A 500 -21.48 25.69 10.16
N ASP A 501 -20.16 25.60 10.31
CA ASP A 501 -19.35 26.37 11.27
C ASP A 501 -19.24 27.87 10.91
N GLY A 502 -19.45 28.23 9.64
CA GLY A 502 -19.55 29.63 9.20
C GLY A 502 -20.80 30.35 9.71
N PHE A 503 -21.78 29.61 10.25
CA PHE A 503 -23.06 30.14 10.73
C PHE A 503 -23.19 30.09 12.26
N ALA A 504 -22.07 30.06 12.98
CA ALA A 504 -22.04 30.04 14.45
C ALA A 504 -22.93 31.12 15.12
N ASN A 505 -23.04 32.30 14.51
CA ASN A 505 -23.77 33.46 15.04
C ASN A 505 -25.28 33.44 14.72
N THR A 506 -25.79 32.42 14.02
CA THR A 506 -27.20 32.34 13.59
C THR A 506 -28.13 31.65 14.59
N GLN A 507 -27.62 31.35 15.80
CA GLN A 507 -28.35 30.60 16.84
C GLN A 507 -29.03 29.32 16.33
N PRO A 508 -28.28 28.37 15.73
CA PRO A 508 -28.88 27.14 15.22
C PRO A 508 -29.46 26.26 16.33
N GLU A 509 -30.53 25.54 16.02
CA GLU A 509 -31.28 24.71 16.97
C GLU A 509 -30.69 23.29 17.04
N LEU A 510 -30.69 22.72 18.25
CA LEU A 510 -30.38 21.32 18.52
C LEU A 510 -31.55 20.69 19.27
N LYS A 511 -32.09 19.58 18.75
CA LYS A 511 -33.10 18.75 19.42
C LYS A 511 -32.57 17.32 19.56
N THR A 512 -32.81 16.71 20.71
CA THR A 512 -32.42 15.32 20.97
C THR A 512 -33.41 14.63 21.90
N ASP A 513 -33.70 13.36 21.63
CA ASP A 513 -34.53 12.48 22.48
C ASP A 513 -33.74 11.24 22.98
N GLY A 514 -32.42 11.20 22.72
CA GLY A 514 -31.54 10.08 23.06
C GLY A 514 -31.45 8.97 22.00
N LYS A 515 -32.37 8.91 21.04
CA LYS A 515 -32.34 8.02 19.86
C LYS A 515 -32.13 8.78 18.55
N THR A 516 -32.49 10.06 18.55
CA THR A 516 -32.45 10.97 17.42
C THR A 516 -31.77 12.27 17.85
N VAL A 517 -30.93 12.82 16.97
CA VAL A 517 -30.32 14.14 17.07
C VAL A 517 -30.68 14.92 15.81
N VAL A 518 -31.40 16.03 15.96
CA VAL A 518 -31.76 16.93 14.87
C VAL A 518 -31.04 18.26 15.09
N MET A 519 -30.32 18.73 14.07
CA MET A 519 -29.69 20.04 14.05
C MET A 519 -30.24 20.84 12.89
N SER A 520 -30.65 22.09 13.14
CA SER A 520 -31.18 22.97 12.10
C SER A 520 -30.57 24.37 12.12
N TRP A 521 -30.32 24.88 10.92
CA TRP A 521 -29.83 26.22 10.65
C TRP A 521 -30.86 26.90 9.76
N LYS A 522 -31.51 27.96 10.25
CA LYS A 522 -32.61 28.63 9.54
C LYS A 522 -32.23 30.04 9.13
N ASN A 523 -32.87 30.53 8.07
CA ASN A 523 -32.75 31.92 7.61
C ASN A 523 -31.30 32.33 7.29
N LEU A 524 -30.50 31.41 6.75
CA LEU A 524 -29.10 31.65 6.41
C LEU A 524 -28.96 32.58 5.20
N LYS A 525 -27.84 33.31 5.19
CA LYS A 525 -27.44 34.19 4.09
C LYS A 525 -26.73 33.39 3.00
N VAL A 526 -27.04 33.68 1.73
CA VAL A 526 -26.36 33.15 0.54
C VAL A 526 -25.96 34.34 -0.34
N GLY A 527 -24.65 34.52 -0.58
CA GLY A 527 -24.17 35.66 -1.36
C GLY A 527 -24.54 36.99 -0.69
N ASP A 528 -25.38 37.78 -1.33
CA ASP A 528 -25.96 39.02 -0.80
C ASP A 528 -27.40 38.85 -0.27
N GLU A 529 -28.05 37.70 -0.52
CA GLU A 529 -29.43 37.41 -0.11
C GLU A 529 -29.49 36.87 1.34
N LYS A 530 -30.25 37.54 2.21
CA LYS A 530 -30.45 37.14 3.63
C LYS A 530 -31.71 36.28 3.79
N GLY A 531 -31.70 35.33 4.72
CA GLY A 531 -32.92 34.59 5.07
C GLY A 531 -33.33 33.50 4.07
N VAL A 532 -32.47 33.18 3.10
CA VAL A 532 -32.86 32.37 1.93
C VAL A 532 -32.53 30.90 2.04
N LEU A 533 -31.68 30.46 2.97
CA LEU A 533 -31.31 29.05 3.08
C LEU A 533 -31.65 28.49 4.45
N ASP A 534 -32.34 27.35 4.48
CA ASP A 534 -32.47 26.51 5.67
C ASP A 534 -31.79 25.16 5.42
N VAL A 535 -31.11 24.64 6.42
CA VAL A 535 -30.47 23.31 6.39
C VAL A 535 -30.87 22.56 7.65
N GLU A 536 -31.30 21.32 7.51
CA GLU A 536 -31.59 20.42 8.62
C GLU A 536 -30.91 19.07 8.39
N VAL A 537 -30.31 18.54 9.45
CA VAL A 537 -29.71 17.21 9.44
C VAL A 537 -30.24 16.41 10.63
N GLU A 538 -30.54 15.15 10.38
CA GLU A 538 -31.03 14.20 11.37
C GLU A 538 -30.06 13.00 11.41
N ILE A 539 -29.66 12.65 12.63
CA ILE A 539 -28.94 11.42 12.92
C ILE A 539 -29.77 10.61 13.89
N LYS A 540 -30.03 9.34 13.58
CA LYS A 540 -30.76 8.44 14.49
C LYS A 540 -30.10 7.08 14.63
N THR A 541 -30.48 6.35 15.66
CA THR A 541 -30.18 4.92 15.79
C THR A 541 -31.08 4.12 14.85
N ALA A 542 -30.49 3.20 14.07
CA ALA A 542 -31.27 2.23 13.29
C ALA A 542 -32.13 1.34 14.20
N GLU A 543 -33.22 0.79 13.67
CA GLU A 543 -34.16 -0.05 14.42
C GLU A 543 -33.50 -1.31 15.01
N ASP A 544 -32.53 -1.88 14.29
CA ASP A 544 -31.74 -3.04 14.75
C ASP A 544 -30.76 -2.70 15.89
N GLY A 545 -30.60 -1.41 16.21
CA GLY A 545 -29.69 -0.89 17.21
C GLY A 545 -28.21 -1.09 16.88
N LYS A 546 -27.84 -1.33 15.61
CA LYS A 546 -26.46 -1.62 15.18
C LYS A 546 -25.80 -0.50 14.39
N SER A 547 -26.56 0.48 13.89
CA SER A 547 -26.03 1.53 13.01
C SER A 547 -26.55 2.91 13.39
N PHE A 548 -25.74 3.94 13.13
CA PHE A 548 -26.18 5.32 13.08
C PHE A 548 -26.59 5.66 11.64
N VAL A 549 -27.78 6.22 11.49
CA VAL A 549 -28.40 6.57 10.20
C VAL A 549 -28.40 8.08 10.06
N PHE A 550 -27.83 8.59 8.98
CA PHE A 550 -27.72 10.00 8.67
C PHE A 550 -28.66 10.36 7.52
N SER A 551 -29.46 11.40 7.71
CA SER A 551 -30.36 11.99 6.72
C SER A 551 -30.30 13.52 6.80
N GLY A 552 -30.64 14.20 5.70
CA GLY A 552 -30.51 15.65 5.66
C GLY A 552 -31.30 16.28 4.52
N ARG A 553 -31.69 17.52 4.72
CA ARG A 553 -32.50 18.30 3.79
C ARG A 553 -32.12 19.78 3.83
N PHE A 554 -32.48 20.49 2.77
CA PHE A 554 -32.37 21.94 2.73
C PHE A 554 -33.55 22.56 1.99
N ASN A 555 -33.79 23.84 2.29
CA ASN A 555 -34.69 24.68 1.53
C ASN A 555 -33.95 25.96 1.11
N ASN A 556 -33.61 26.08 -0.16
CA ASN A 556 -32.91 27.21 -0.73
C ASN A 556 -33.88 28.07 -1.56
N ARG A 557 -34.15 29.28 -1.09
CA ARG A 557 -35.03 30.30 -1.68
C ARG A 557 -34.24 31.37 -2.46
N SER A 558 -32.91 31.24 -2.57
CA SER A 558 -32.09 32.16 -3.37
C SER A 558 -32.57 32.13 -4.82
N ARG A 559 -32.73 33.31 -5.42
CA ARG A 559 -33.03 33.43 -6.86
C ARG A 559 -31.76 33.50 -7.70
N LYS A 560 -30.60 33.67 -7.06
CA LYS A 560 -29.30 33.84 -7.72
C LYS A 560 -28.45 32.57 -7.69
N TYR A 561 -28.58 31.72 -6.68
CA TYR A 561 -27.72 30.57 -6.46
C TYR A 561 -28.50 29.29 -6.24
N THR A 562 -28.04 28.19 -6.85
CA THR A 562 -28.51 26.84 -6.60
C THR A 562 -27.50 26.07 -5.75
N VAL A 563 -27.96 25.23 -4.85
CA VAL A 563 -27.12 24.23 -4.18
C VAL A 563 -26.75 23.16 -5.21
N PHE A 564 -25.44 23.06 -5.47
CA PHE A 564 -24.87 22.18 -6.47
C PHE A 564 -24.32 20.89 -5.86
N TYR A 565 -23.59 21.02 -4.75
CA TYR A 565 -23.15 19.89 -3.94
C TYR A 565 -23.59 20.09 -2.49
N PHE A 566 -24.18 19.07 -1.90
CA PHE A 566 -24.47 19.00 -0.47
C PHE A 566 -23.65 17.86 0.15
N GLU A 567 -22.54 18.23 0.78
CA GLU A 567 -21.63 17.28 1.42
C GLU A 567 -22.12 16.95 2.83
N TYR A 568 -22.67 15.74 3.01
CA TYR A 568 -23.20 15.23 4.26
C TYR A 568 -23.44 13.70 4.19
N PRO A 569 -23.10 12.94 5.24
CA PRO A 569 -22.32 13.36 6.39
C PRO A 569 -20.85 13.57 6.01
N ALA A 570 -20.18 14.44 6.77
CA ALA A 570 -18.75 14.68 6.63
C ALA A 570 -17.99 14.32 7.91
N LEU A 571 -17.04 13.41 7.77
CA LEU A 571 -16.16 12.96 8.84
C LEU A 571 -14.75 13.49 8.64
N GLY A 572 -14.11 13.89 9.72
CA GLY A 572 -12.69 14.21 9.76
C GLY A 572 -12.08 13.69 11.04
N GLY A 573 -10.77 13.48 11.01
CA GLY A 573 -10.04 13.04 12.18
C GLY A 573 -9.89 11.52 12.32
N LEU A 574 -10.28 10.74 11.30
CA LEU A 574 -10.24 9.27 11.34
C LEU A 574 -8.80 8.76 11.40
N GLY A 575 -8.60 7.70 12.18
CA GLY A 575 -7.31 7.02 12.30
C GLY A 575 -6.58 7.30 13.60
N GLY A 576 -5.34 6.81 13.68
CA GLY A 576 -4.60 6.71 14.92
C GLY A 576 -5.27 5.76 15.92
N ILE A 577 -6.02 4.75 15.44
CA ILE A 577 -6.74 3.82 16.31
C ILE A 577 -5.73 3.15 17.24
N ASN A 578 -6.05 3.13 18.54
CA ASN A 578 -5.16 2.61 19.59
C ASN A 578 -3.77 3.30 19.61
N GLY A 579 -3.66 4.52 19.07
CA GLY A 579 -2.39 5.25 18.92
C GLY A 579 -1.43 4.66 17.90
N ARG A 580 -1.91 3.81 16.99
CA ARG A 580 -1.10 3.06 16.01
C ARG A 580 -1.52 3.34 14.56
N PRO A 581 -1.32 4.58 14.06
CA PRO A 581 -1.67 4.93 12.67
C PRO A 581 -0.94 4.06 11.64
N ASP A 582 0.21 3.48 12.00
CA ASP A 582 0.96 2.53 11.17
C ASP A 582 0.24 1.19 10.94
N LEU A 583 -0.75 0.87 11.77
CA LEU A 583 -1.58 -0.32 11.70
C LEU A 583 -3.02 -0.03 11.23
N ASP A 584 -3.34 1.22 10.93
CA ASP A 584 -4.63 1.57 10.34
C ASP A 584 -4.71 1.05 8.91
N HIS A 585 -5.90 0.60 8.53
CA HIS A 585 -6.22 0.12 7.20
C HIS A 585 -7.49 0.79 6.68
N LEU A 586 -7.46 1.20 5.41
CA LEU A 586 -8.64 1.63 4.67
C LEU A 586 -8.85 0.67 3.49
N ALA A 587 -9.96 -0.06 3.51
CA ALA A 587 -10.44 -0.82 2.36
C ALA A 587 -11.49 0.00 1.62
N THR A 588 -11.28 0.19 0.32
CA THR A 588 -12.15 0.99 -0.55
C THR A 588 -12.39 0.27 -1.87
N PRO A 589 -13.62 0.30 -2.43
CA PRO A 589 -13.99 -0.38 -3.67
C PRO A 589 -13.48 0.37 -4.92
N PHE A 590 -12.21 0.77 -4.88
CA PHE A 590 -11.52 1.32 -6.04
C PHE A 590 -11.25 0.18 -7.04
N PHE A 591 -12.00 0.18 -8.13
CA PHE A 591 -12.17 -0.97 -9.03
C PHE A 591 -12.72 -2.19 -8.27
N ASN A 592 -12.05 -3.34 -8.30
CA ASN A 592 -12.52 -4.52 -7.57
C ASN A 592 -12.21 -4.48 -6.07
N GLY A 593 -11.34 -3.56 -5.64
CA GLY A 593 -10.98 -3.36 -4.24
C GLY A 593 -9.50 -3.05 -4.02
N ARG A 594 -9.25 -2.18 -3.06
CA ARG A 594 -7.91 -1.81 -2.59
C ARG A 594 -7.87 -1.77 -1.08
N LEU A 595 -6.77 -2.29 -0.52
CA LEU A 595 -6.42 -2.14 0.88
C LEU A 595 -5.24 -1.18 0.99
N ILE A 596 -5.41 -0.11 1.76
CA ILE A 596 -4.39 0.90 2.03
C ILE A 596 -3.98 0.76 3.50
N ARG A 597 -2.74 0.34 3.75
CA ARG A 597 -2.12 0.32 5.06
C ARG A 597 -1.49 1.68 5.37
N ASN A 598 -1.61 2.11 6.63
CA ASN A 598 -1.17 3.40 7.11
C ASN A 598 -1.67 4.57 6.24
N PRO A 599 -3.00 4.67 6.01
CA PRO A 599 -3.56 5.72 5.18
C PRO A 599 -3.33 7.11 5.77
N VAL A 600 -3.14 7.23 7.10
CA VAL A 600 -2.93 8.48 7.81
C VAL A 600 -1.56 9.09 7.51
N GLU A 601 -0.47 8.36 7.77
CA GLU A 601 0.88 8.94 7.65
C GLU A 601 1.42 8.88 6.21
N LYS A 602 0.93 7.91 5.40
CA LYS A 602 1.41 7.66 4.05
C LYS A 602 0.44 8.10 2.95
N GLY A 603 -0.74 8.60 3.33
CA GLY A 603 -1.76 9.03 2.39
C GLY A 603 -2.43 7.87 1.66
N LEU A 604 -3.21 8.20 0.62
CA LEU A 604 -4.01 7.25 -0.15
C LEU A 604 -3.24 6.76 -1.40
N PHE A 605 -3.74 7.08 -2.60
CA PHE A 605 -3.14 6.69 -3.88
C PHE A 605 -2.30 7.83 -4.47
N LYS A 606 -1.29 8.29 -3.71
CA LYS A 606 -0.43 9.47 -3.99
C LYS A 606 -1.14 10.84 -4.02
N LYS A 607 -2.47 10.86 -4.06
CA LYS A 607 -3.32 12.05 -3.96
C LYS A 607 -4.65 11.72 -3.29
N ASN A 608 -5.34 12.76 -2.81
CA ASN A 608 -6.73 12.68 -2.36
C ASN A 608 -7.65 12.28 -3.53
N ARG A 609 -8.80 11.69 -3.22
CA ARG A 609 -9.68 11.10 -4.22
C ARG A 609 -11.10 11.61 -4.08
N ILE A 610 -11.64 12.02 -5.21
CA ILE A 610 -13.08 12.15 -5.42
C ILE A 610 -13.48 11.00 -6.31
N TYR A 611 -14.41 10.19 -5.85
CA TYR A 611 -14.88 9.02 -6.55
C TYR A 611 -16.31 9.17 -7.02
N GLN A 612 -16.60 8.49 -8.13
CA GLN A 612 -17.92 8.38 -8.71
C GLN A 612 -18.34 6.91 -8.78
N PRO A 613 -19.58 6.57 -8.40
CA PRO A 613 -20.14 5.25 -8.63
C PRO A 613 -20.32 5.10 -10.14
N ASN A 614 -19.61 4.14 -10.78
CA ASN A 614 -19.53 3.87 -12.25
C ASN A 614 -18.52 4.68 -13.10
N ARG A 615 -17.53 5.36 -12.50
CA ARG A 615 -16.35 5.85 -13.24
C ARG A 615 -15.08 5.39 -12.58
N SER A 616 -14.88 4.07 -12.58
CA SER A 616 -13.61 3.46 -12.17
C SER A 616 -13.08 3.91 -10.80
N GLY A 617 -13.98 4.36 -9.92
CA GLY A 617 -13.65 5.14 -8.73
C GLY A 617 -14.17 4.54 -7.42
N HIS A 618 -15.43 4.10 -7.36
CA HIS A 618 -16.01 3.49 -6.17
C HIS A 618 -17.12 2.54 -6.65
N SER A 619 -16.80 1.26 -6.82
CA SER A 619 -17.63 0.30 -7.56
C SER A 619 -18.84 -0.24 -6.77
N MET A 620 -18.85 0.03 -5.47
CA MET A 620 -19.85 -0.37 -4.48
C MET A 620 -19.98 0.75 -3.46
N HIS A 621 -21.14 0.98 -2.88
CA HIS A 621 -21.40 2.12 -2.00
C HIS A 621 -20.90 1.94 -0.54
N MET A 622 -19.70 1.42 -0.32
CA MET A 622 -19.11 1.24 1.02
C MET A 622 -17.61 1.54 1.11
N ASP A 623 -17.13 1.88 2.30
CA ASP A 623 -15.72 1.85 2.70
C ASP A 623 -15.59 1.23 4.10
N VAL A 624 -14.39 0.70 4.41
CA VAL A 624 -14.11 0.08 5.70
C VAL A 624 -12.79 0.62 6.26
N PHE A 625 -12.82 1.19 7.45
CA PHE A 625 -11.63 1.66 8.16
C PHE A 625 -11.43 0.82 9.42
N TYR A 626 -10.25 0.22 9.61
CA TYR A 626 -10.04 -0.69 10.75
C TYR A 626 -8.59 -0.76 11.23
N ASN A 627 -8.41 -1.23 12.47
CA ASN A 627 -7.12 -1.52 13.07
C ASN A 627 -7.27 -2.64 14.11
N SER A 628 -6.44 -3.68 14.00
CA SER A 628 -6.35 -4.78 14.98
C SER A 628 -7.70 -5.43 15.36
N GLY A 629 -8.63 -5.51 14.41
CA GLY A 629 -9.95 -6.11 14.60
C GLY A 629 -11.05 -5.14 15.05
N ASP A 630 -10.75 -3.87 15.33
CA ASP A 630 -11.78 -2.83 15.52
C ASP A 630 -12.07 -2.15 14.18
N GLY A 631 -13.29 -2.36 13.67
CA GLY A 631 -13.72 -1.87 12.36
C GLY A 631 -14.80 -0.80 12.42
N LEU A 632 -14.74 0.14 11.48
CA LEU A 632 -15.74 1.16 11.19
C LEU A 632 -16.23 0.98 9.74
N TYR A 633 -17.51 0.68 9.61
CA TYR A 633 -18.22 0.56 8.35
C TYR A 633 -18.81 1.92 7.96
N LEU A 634 -18.56 2.34 6.72
CA LEU A 634 -19.03 3.60 6.13
C LEU A 634 -19.82 3.28 4.86
N GLY A 635 -21.15 3.17 4.96
CA GLY A 635 -22.01 2.72 3.87
C GLY A 635 -23.05 3.76 3.43
N VAL A 636 -23.35 3.80 2.13
CA VAL A 636 -24.48 4.57 1.58
C VAL A 636 -25.47 3.60 0.96
N HIS A 637 -26.60 3.37 1.62
CA HIS A 637 -27.58 2.36 1.21
C HIS A 637 -28.59 2.98 0.26
N ASP A 638 -28.18 3.18 -0.98
CA ASP A 638 -29.00 3.76 -2.05
C ASP A 638 -29.47 2.70 -3.07
N PRO A 639 -30.73 2.24 -2.98
CA PRO A 639 -31.29 1.24 -3.89
C PRO A 639 -31.59 1.80 -5.30
N GLU A 640 -31.75 3.12 -5.42
CA GLU A 640 -32.19 3.78 -6.65
C GLU A 640 -31.03 4.39 -7.47
N GLN A 641 -29.82 4.39 -6.89
CA GLN A 641 -28.57 4.79 -7.56
C GLN A 641 -28.54 6.24 -8.02
N TYR A 642 -28.97 7.14 -7.13
CA TYR A 642 -28.83 8.58 -7.29
C TYR A 642 -27.37 8.98 -7.52
N ALA A 643 -27.19 10.00 -8.36
CA ALA A 643 -25.90 10.63 -8.58
C ALA A 643 -25.30 11.18 -7.28
N LYS A 644 -24.11 10.70 -6.94
CA LYS A 644 -23.34 11.11 -5.74
C LYS A 644 -21.85 10.90 -5.97
N ARG A 645 -21.01 11.40 -5.06
CA ARG A 645 -19.55 11.20 -5.06
C ARG A 645 -19.03 10.93 -3.65
N TRP A 646 -17.88 10.27 -3.53
CA TRP A 646 -17.15 10.09 -2.26
C TRP A 646 -15.87 10.91 -2.27
N ASP A 647 -15.70 11.76 -1.26
CA ASP A 647 -14.46 12.48 -1.02
C ASP A 647 -13.69 11.78 0.09
N ILE A 648 -12.52 11.25 -0.26
CA ILE A 648 -11.60 10.62 0.68
C ILE A 648 -10.26 11.35 0.57
N ALA A 649 -9.88 11.97 1.68
CA ALA A 649 -8.62 12.71 1.80
C ALA A 649 -7.85 12.26 3.03
N SER A 650 -6.53 12.40 2.97
CA SER A 650 -5.63 12.09 4.09
C SER A 650 -4.64 13.21 4.32
N ASP A 651 -4.46 13.57 5.59
CA ASP A 651 -3.48 14.53 6.07
C ASP A 651 -2.81 13.97 7.34
N PRO A 652 -1.47 13.83 7.40
CA PRO A 652 -0.77 13.30 8.56
C PRO A 652 -1.03 14.04 9.88
N LYS A 653 -1.54 15.28 9.84
CA LYS A 653 -1.90 16.10 11.00
C LYS A 653 -3.39 16.06 11.33
N ARG A 654 -4.25 15.70 10.37
CA ARG A 654 -5.72 15.72 10.53
C ARG A 654 -6.37 14.35 10.36
N GLY A 655 -5.60 13.30 10.15
CA GLY A 655 -6.12 11.95 9.91
C GLY A 655 -6.71 11.79 8.51
N VAL A 656 -7.54 10.76 8.36
CA VAL A 656 -8.37 10.55 7.18
C VAL A 656 -9.69 11.33 7.34
N SER A 657 -10.15 11.90 6.24
CA SER A 657 -11.50 12.47 6.12
C SER A 657 -12.27 11.70 5.07
N TRP A 658 -13.57 11.53 5.32
CA TRP A 658 -14.50 10.80 4.48
C TRP A 658 -15.80 11.58 4.41
N ALA A 659 -16.31 11.84 3.21
CA ALA A 659 -17.57 12.54 3.04
C ALA A 659 -18.31 12.07 1.78
N VAL A 660 -19.64 12.15 1.84
CA VAL A 660 -20.51 11.92 0.68
C VAL A 660 -20.94 13.26 0.12
N ARG A 661 -20.67 13.52 -1.16
CA ARG A 661 -21.21 14.66 -1.89
C ARG A 661 -22.51 14.23 -2.55
N ASN A 662 -23.62 14.65 -1.96
CA ASN A 662 -24.95 14.45 -2.50
C ASN A 662 -25.24 15.51 -3.57
N ILE A 663 -25.89 15.11 -4.66
CA ILE A 663 -26.11 15.94 -5.84
C ILE A 663 -27.63 16.12 -6.07
N PRO A 664 -28.20 17.30 -5.77
CA PRO A 664 -29.63 17.56 -5.95
C PRO A 664 -30.10 17.47 -7.42
N ASN A 665 -31.32 16.97 -7.67
CA ASN A 665 -31.91 16.83 -9.01
C ASN A 665 -32.85 17.99 -9.44
N ASN A 666 -32.88 19.06 -8.66
CA ASN A 666 -33.75 20.22 -8.85
C ASN A 666 -32.98 21.55 -8.97
N MET A 667 -31.76 21.53 -9.52
CA MET A 667 -30.85 22.67 -9.54
C MET A 667 -31.33 23.89 -10.36
N ARG A 668 -32.37 23.74 -11.17
CA ARG A 668 -33.01 24.84 -11.91
C ARG A 668 -34.38 25.25 -11.35
N LYS A 669 -34.79 24.72 -10.19
CA LYS A 669 -36.05 25.09 -9.52
C LYS A 669 -35.79 26.15 -8.45
N VAL A 670 -36.66 27.16 -8.37
CA VAL A 670 -36.63 28.19 -7.31
C VAL A 670 -38.04 28.32 -6.72
N PRO A 671 -38.23 28.10 -5.41
CA PRO A 671 -37.24 27.64 -4.44
C PRO A 671 -36.78 26.20 -4.71
N GLN A 672 -35.53 25.91 -4.35
CA GLN A 672 -34.92 24.59 -4.39
C GLN A 672 -35.06 23.92 -3.01
N SER A 673 -36.10 23.12 -2.83
CA SER A 673 -36.27 22.27 -1.64
C SER A 673 -35.86 20.84 -1.95
N TRP A 674 -34.94 20.26 -1.20
CA TRP A 674 -34.41 18.92 -1.49
C TRP A 674 -34.03 18.17 -0.21
N GLU A 675 -34.27 16.86 -0.23
CA GLU A 675 -33.92 15.92 0.83
C GLU A 675 -33.08 14.80 0.22
N ILE A 676 -32.09 14.32 0.96
CA ILE A 676 -31.26 13.19 0.54
C ILE A 676 -32.16 11.94 0.48
N PRO A 677 -32.33 11.30 -0.69
CA PRO A 677 -33.33 10.25 -0.89
C PRO A 677 -32.90 8.86 -0.41
N TYR A 678 -31.73 8.75 0.23
CA TYR A 678 -31.14 7.50 0.70
C TYR A 678 -30.39 7.73 2.02
N PRO A 679 -30.32 6.73 2.92
CA PRO A 679 -29.58 6.85 4.16
C PRO A 679 -28.07 6.62 3.98
N THR A 680 -27.27 7.32 4.77
CA THR A 680 -25.88 6.94 5.06
C THR A 680 -25.81 6.25 6.41
N LEU A 681 -25.13 5.09 6.47
CA LEU A 681 -24.99 4.27 7.66
C LEU A 681 -23.55 4.25 8.14
N ILE A 682 -23.36 4.53 9.42
CA ILE A 682 -22.08 4.37 10.12
C ILE A 682 -22.27 3.35 11.23
N ARG A 683 -21.41 2.32 11.25
CA ARG A 683 -21.48 1.23 12.22
C ARG A 683 -20.09 0.80 12.65
N THR A 684 -19.94 0.45 13.92
CA THR A 684 -18.73 -0.22 14.40
C THR A 684 -18.91 -1.74 14.41
N PHE A 685 -17.84 -2.50 14.19
CA PHE A 685 -17.88 -3.96 14.18
C PHE A 685 -16.54 -4.54 14.63
N ASN A 686 -16.54 -5.84 14.96
CA ASN A 686 -15.32 -6.60 15.20
C ASN A 686 -14.92 -7.29 13.90
N GLY A 687 -13.74 -7.00 13.38
CA GLY A 687 -13.31 -7.57 12.11
C GLY A 687 -12.37 -6.71 11.27
N ASP A 688 -12.28 -7.09 10.01
CA ASP A 688 -11.52 -6.43 8.95
C ASP A 688 -12.39 -6.14 7.72
N TRP A 689 -11.75 -5.88 6.58
CA TRP A 689 -12.43 -5.56 5.33
C TRP A 689 -13.43 -6.65 4.89
N TYR A 690 -13.20 -7.93 5.22
CA TYR A 690 -14.10 -9.01 4.80
C TYR A 690 -15.41 -8.95 5.59
N ASP A 691 -15.37 -8.68 6.89
CA ASP A 691 -16.59 -8.55 7.69
C ASP A 691 -17.37 -7.30 7.29
N GLY A 692 -16.67 -6.21 6.96
CA GLY A 692 -17.29 -5.02 6.37
C GLY A 692 -17.98 -5.32 5.03
N CYS A 693 -17.38 -6.17 4.18
CA CYS A 693 -18.05 -6.69 2.98
C CYS A 693 -19.30 -7.51 3.30
N GLN A 694 -19.31 -8.33 4.36
CA GLN A 694 -20.51 -9.10 4.73
C GLN A 694 -21.65 -8.17 5.18
N ILE A 695 -21.35 -7.13 5.98
CA ILE A 695 -22.34 -6.10 6.35
C ILE A 695 -22.96 -5.47 5.10
N TYR A 696 -22.14 -5.14 4.09
CA TYR A 696 -22.66 -4.59 2.84
C TYR A 696 -23.46 -5.61 2.04
N ARG A 697 -22.95 -6.84 1.89
CA ARG A 697 -23.56 -7.92 1.10
C ARG A 697 -24.98 -8.25 1.55
N ASP A 698 -25.25 -8.24 2.86
CA ASP A 698 -26.57 -8.46 3.44
C ASP A 698 -27.62 -7.50 2.86
N TRP A 699 -27.24 -6.22 2.67
CA TRP A 699 -28.09 -5.22 2.02
C TRP A 699 -28.03 -5.31 0.49
N ALA A 700 -26.82 -5.34 -0.07
CA ALA A 700 -26.57 -5.18 -1.51
C ALA A 700 -27.20 -6.28 -2.37
N THR A 701 -27.24 -7.52 -1.86
CA THR A 701 -27.79 -8.67 -2.62
C THR A 701 -29.32 -8.71 -2.65
N ALA A 702 -30.00 -7.90 -1.82
CA ALA A 702 -31.44 -7.73 -1.85
C ALA A 702 -31.91 -6.66 -2.86
N GLN A 703 -30.98 -5.93 -3.49
CA GLN A 703 -31.31 -4.82 -4.38
C GLN A 703 -31.64 -5.27 -5.80
N PHE A 704 -32.25 -4.39 -6.59
CA PHE A 704 -32.75 -4.74 -7.93
C PHE A 704 -31.65 -5.29 -8.85
N TRP A 705 -30.39 -4.86 -8.70
CA TRP A 705 -29.30 -5.34 -9.55
C TRP A 705 -28.98 -6.83 -9.33
N CYS A 706 -29.35 -7.40 -8.18
CA CYS A 706 -29.23 -8.83 -7.90
C CYS A 706 -30.52 -9.63 -8.19
N ARG A 707 -31.57 -9.00 -8.73
CA ARG A 707 -32.90 -9.63 -8.96
C ARG A 707 -32.88 -10.86 -9.88
N GLU A 708 -31.89 -10.96 -10.75
CA GLU A 708 -31.71 -12.11 -11.66
C GLU A 708 -31.17 -13.36 -10.92
N GLY A 709 -30.86 -13.23 -9.63
CA GLY A 709 -30.33 -14.30 -8.79
C GLY A 709 -28.85 -14.61 -9.02
N LYS A 710 -28.37 -15.60 -8.27
CA LYS A 710 -27.00 -16.11 -8.39
C LYS A 710 -26.77 -16.72 -9.77
N THR A 711 -25.52 -16.71 -10.24
CA THR A 711 -25.09 -17.23 -11.55
C THR A 711 -25.55 -18.68 -11.84
N GLN A 712 -25.71 -19.50 -10.79
CA GLN A 712 -26.21 -20.88 -10.90
C GLN A 712 -27.65 -20.95 -11.43
N VAL A 713 -28.53 -20.07 -10.94
CA VAL A 713 -29.97 -20.06 -11.23
C VAL A 713 -30.37 -18.98 -12.23
N ARG A 714 -29.43 -18.10 -12.59
CA ARG A 714 -29.62 -17.00 -13.52
C ARG A 714 -29.86 -17.50 -14.94
N LYS A 715 -31.14 -17.66 -15.31
CA LYS A 715 -31.60 -18.15 -16.63
C LYS A 715 -31.04 -17.36 -17.81
N ASN A 716 -30.82 -16.08 -17.58
CA ASN A 716 -30.42 -15.12 -18.58
C ASN A 716 -28.92 -15.14 -18.92
N LEU A 717 -28.11 -15.96 -18.22
CA LEU A 717 -26.67 -16.14 -18.43
C LEU A 717 -26.39 -17.49 -19.14
N PRO A 718 -26.05 -17.48 -20.45
CA PRO A 718 -25.87 -18.70 -21.25
C PRO A 718 -24.74 -19.62 -20.78
N GLN A 719 -24.87 -20.91 -21.07
CA GLN A 719 -23.87 -21.91 -20.66
C GLN A 719 -22.54 -21.73 -21.37
N TRP A 720 -22.56 -21.45 -22.68
CA TRP A 720 -21.36 -21.22 -23.48
C TRP A 720 -20.46 -20.12 -22.88
N PHE A 721 -21.05 -19.06 -22.33
CA PHE A 721 -20.31 -17.94 -21.74
C PHE A 721 -19.67 -18.32 -20.40
N LYS A 722 -20.35 -19.15 -19.61
CA LYS A 722 -19.84 -19.74 -18.36
C LYS A 722 -18.74 -20.80 -18.59
N ASP A 723 -18.66 -21.34 -19.81
CA ASP A 723 -17.71 -22.39 -20.17
C ASP A 723 -16.38 -21.85 -20.72
N ILE A 724 -16.33 -20.57 -21.12
CA ILE A 724 -15.10 -19.95 -21.61
C ILE A 724 -14.03 -19.99 -20.52
N VAL A 725 -12.86 -20.55 -20.85
CA VAL A 725 -11.71 -20.57 -19.93
C VAL A 725 -10.67 -19.50 -20.23
N GLU A 726 -10.73 -18.90 -21.42
CA GLU A 726 -9.82 -17.83 -21.85
C GLU A 726 -10.50 -16.91 -22.86
N TRP A 727 -10.33 -15.60 -22.67
CA TRP A 727 -10.69 -14.58 -23.65
C TRP A 727 -9.43 -14.01 -24.32
N GLY A 728 -9.26 -14.20 -25.63
CA GLY A 728 -8.15 -13.64 -26.40
C GLY A 728 -8.47 -12.26 -26.98
N GLN A 729 -7.48 -11.35 -27.06
CA GLN A 729 -7.58 -10.15 -27.87
C GLN A 729 -7.31 -10.47 -29.34
N TYR A 730 -8.23 -10.08 -30.22
CA TYR A 730 -8.16 -10.34 -31.65
C TYR A 730 -8.49 -9.07 -32.43
N VAL A 731 -7.67 -8.74 -33.43
CA VAL A 731 -7.80 -7.52 -34.21
C VAL A 731 -8.11 -7.92 -35.66
N ALA A 732 -9.27 -7.51 -36.19
CA ALA A 732 -9.71 -7.97 -37.51
C ALA A 732 -8.71 -7.61 -38.62
N THR A 733 -8.11 -6.42 -38.56
CA THR A 733 -7.07 -5.95 -39.51
C THR A 733 -5.72 -6.67 -39.38
N LYS A 734 -5.52 -7.49 -38.34
CA LYS A 734 -4.29 -8.26 -38.10
C LYS A 734 -4.51 -9.78 -38.16
N HIS A 735 -5.63 -10.21 -38.74
CA HIS A 735 -6.03 -11.61 -38.79
C HIS A 735 -4.94 -12.56 -39.29
N ASP A 736 -4.29 -12.25 -40.42
CA ASP A 736 -3.30 -13.16 -41.02
C ASP A 736 -2.09 -13.40 -40.08
N ALA A 737 -1.74 -12.41 -39.26
CA ALA A 737 -0.69 -12.56 -38.25
C ALA A 737 -1.17 -13.35 -37.02
N GLN A 738 -2.46 -13.28 -36.67
CA GLN A 738 -3.01 -13.85 -35.43
C GLN A 738 -3.64 -15.24 -35.61
N GLU A 739 -4.17 -15.55 -36.79
CA GLU A 739 -4.84 -16.82 -37.10
C GLU A 739 -3.95 -18.04 -36.84
N PRO A 740 -2.66 -18.09 -37.25
CA PRO A 740 -1.82 -19.25 -36.97
C PRO A 740 -1.65 -19.52 -35.48
N MET A 741 -1.56 -18.48 -34.65
CA MET A 741 -1.46 -18.61 -33.19
C MET A 741 -2.79 -19.05 -32.56
N MET A 742 -3.91 -18.57 -33.06
CA MET A 742 -5.24 -19.03 -32.63
C MET A 742 -5.44 -20.51 -32.98
N ARG A 743 -5.10 -20.95 -34.20
CA ARG A 743 -5.18 -22.36 -34.61
C ARG A 743 -4.25 -23.23 -33.77
N ARG A 744 -3.04 -22.73 -33.46
CA ARG A 744 -2.13 -23.40 -32.54
C ARG A 744 -2.73 -23.52 -31.13
N PHE A 745 -3.38 -22.48 -30.62
CA PHE A 745 -4.10 -22.56 -29.35
C PHE A 745 -5.18 -23.64 -29.37
N ARG A 746 -6.01 -23.68 -30.43
CA ARG A 746 -7.03 -24.74 -30.57
C ARG A 746 -6.42 -26.14 -30.64
N LYS A 747 -5.23 -26.29 -31.23
CA LYS A 747 -4.49 -27.56 -31.24
C LYS A 747 -3.89 -27.93 -29.88
N ASP A 748 -3.34 -26.97 -29.16
CA ASP A 748 -2.69 -27.19 -27.85
C ASP A 748 -3.74 -27.41 -26.73
N PHE A 749 -4.95 -26.86 -26.90
CA PHE A 749 -6.04 -26.83 -25.91
C PHE A 749 -7.41 -27.19 -26.53
N PRO A 750 -7.57 -28.32 -27.23
CA PRO A 750 -8.77 -28.62 -28.02
C PRO A 750 -10.02 -28.80 -27.17
N GLN A 751 -9.88 -29.25 -25.92
CA GLN A 751 -11.00 -29.51 -25.01
C GLN A 751 -11.58 -28.26 -24.35
N TYR A 752 -10.89 -27.12 -24.42
CA TYR A 752 -11.28 -25.92 -23.68
C TYR A 752 -11.93 -24.87 -24.57
N PRO A 753 -13.12 -24.35 -24.24
CA PRO A 753 -13.77 -23.29 -25.02
C PRO A 753 -12.98 -21.98 -25.01
N LEU A 754 -12.87 -21.36 -26.18
CA LEU A 754 -12.15 -20.10 -26.41
C LEU A 754 -13.10 -18.99 -26.84
N GLY A 755 -12.99 -17.83 -26.19
CA GLY A 755 -13.63 -16.59 -26.62
C GLY A 755 -12.59 -15.61 -27.16
N VAL A 756 -12.99 -14.73 -28.07
CA VAL A 756 -12.17 -13.57 -28.46
C VAL A 756 -12.94 -12.26 -28.35
N PHE A 757 -12.22 -11.25 -27.88
CA PHE A 757 -12.57 -9.85 -28.02
C PHE A 757 -12.11 -9.38 -29.39
N LEU A 758 -13.04 -9.12 -30.31
CA LEU A 758 -12.75 -8.67 -31.67
C LEU A 758 -12.84 -7.14 -31.77
N SER A 759 -11.72 -6.50 -32.12
CA SER A 759 -11.62 -5.06 -32.34
C SER A 759 -11.17 -4.73 -33.76
N TYR A 760 -11.27 -3.44 -34.11
CA TYR A 760 -10.95 -2.89 -35.44
C TYR A 760 -11.70 -3.56 -36.61
N TRP A 761 -12.99 -3.81 -36.45
CA TRP A 761 -13.85 -4.46 -37.45
C TRP A 761 -14.77 -3.44 -38.13
N GLY A 762 -15.32 -3.81 -39.30
CA GLY A 762 -16.30 -2.99 -40.01
C GLY A 762 -15.69 -1.71 -40.58
N THR A 763 -16.31 -0.56 -40.31
CA THR A 763 -15.77 0.77 -40.69
C THR A 763 -14.71 1.29 -39.71
N CYS A 764 -14.56 0.67 -38.54
CA CYS A 764 -13.62 1.08 -37.49
C CYS A 764 -12.21 0.48 -37.70
N THR A 765 -11.58 0.67 -38.86
CA THR A 765 -10.33 -0.06 -39.21
C THR A 765 -9.05 0.75 -39.02
N ALA A 766 -9.11 2.07 -39.20
CA ALA A 766 -7.93 2.94 -39.16
C ALA A 766 -7.56 3.36 -37.73
N TYR A 767 -8.56 3.59 -36.89
CA TYR A 767 -8.37 4.04 -35.51
C TYR A 767 -9.33 3.35 -34.57
N PHE A 768 -8.90 3.19 -33.32
CA PHE A 768 -9.78 2.74 -32.25
C PHE A 768 -10.82 3.84 -31.97
N HIS A 769 -12.10 3.49 -31.84
CA HIS A 769 -13.26 4.40 -31.70
C HIS A 769 -13.68 5.19 -32.97
N ASP A 770 -13.35 4.74 -34.19
CA ASP A 770 -13.77 5.50 -35.38
C ASP A 770 -15.25 5.32 -35.72
N ARG A 771 -15.99 6.43 -35.87
CA ARG A 771 -17.40 6.51 -36.33
C ARG A 771 -18.42 5.79 -35.44
N ASP A 772 -18.19 5.75 -34.14
CA ASP A 772 -19.13 5.11 -33.21
C ASP A 772 -20.55 5.75 -33.29
N PRO A 773 -21.63 4.93 -33.30
CA PRO A 773 -21.66 3.46 -33.17
C PRO A 773 -21.70 2.72 -34.53
N ASP A 774 -21.58 3.40 -35.67
CA ASP A 774 -21.89 2.88 -37.00
C ASP A 774 -20.72 2.12 -37.66
N HIS A 775 -20.55 0.85 -37.26
CA HIS A 775 -19.47 0.00 -37.75
C HIS A 775 -19.80 -0.72 -39.07
N PHE A 776 -21.03 -0.65 -39.57
CA PHE A 776 -21.46 -1.36 -40.79
C PHE A 776 -21.36 -0.49 -42.05
N PRO A 777 -21.16 -1.09 -43.25
CA PRO A 777 -21.15 -2.53 -43.54
C PRO A 777 -19.85 -3.25 -43.14
N LEU A 778 -19.93 -4.58 -42.98
CA LEU A 778 -18.75 -5.42 -42.83
C LEU A 778 -17.93 -5.44 -44.13
N THR A 779 -16.62 -5.34 -43.99
CA THR A 779 -15.67 -5.53 -45.09
C THR A 779 -15.56 -7.00 -45.48
N GLU A 780 -14.95 -7.29 -46.63
CA GLU A 780 -14.65 -8.67 -47.03
C GLU A 780 -13.71 -9.36 -46.03
N ASN A 781 -12.73 -8.62 -45.51
CA ASN A 781 -11.84 -9.12 -44.47
C ASN A 781 -12.62 -9.48 -43.19
N ASP A 782 -13.58 -8.67 -42.75
CA ASP A 782 -14.39 -8.99 -41.56
C ASP A 782 -15.17 -10.29 -41.75
N ARG A 783 -15.79 -10.49 -42.92
CA ARG A 783 -16.53 -11.72 -43.25
C ARG A 783 -15.61 -12.94 -43.19
N ARG A 784 -14.40 -12.82 -43.74
CA ARG A 784 -13.36 -13.86 -43.69
C ARG A 784 -12.93 -14.17 -42.25
N VAL A 785 -12.70 -13.13 -41.44
CA VAL A 785 -12.32 -13.27 -40.02
C VAL A 785 -13.41 -13.98 -39.22
N ILE A 786 -14.66 -13.52 -39.33
CA ILE A 786 -15.80 -14.11 -38.63
C ILE A 786 -15.98 -15.57 -39.04
N LYS A 787 -15.88 -15.86 -40.34
CA LYS A 787 -15.94 -17.23 -40.87
C LYS A 787 -14.83 -18.11 -40.27
N SER A 788 -13.58 -17.67 -40.31
CA SER A 788 -12.44 -18.41 -39.74
C SER A 788 -12.61 -18.67 -38.24
N LEU A 789 -13.01 -17.66 -37.46
CA LEU A 789 -13.27 -17.82 -36.02
C LEU A 789 -14.38 -18.85 -35.76
N LYS A 790 -15.46 -18.83 -36.54
CA LYS A 790 -16.55 -19.80 -36.43
C LYS A 790 -16.11 -21.22 -36.78
N GLU A 791 -15.35 -21.40 -37.86
CA GLU A 791 -14.82 -22.71 -38.29
C GLU A 791 -13.84 -23.32 -37.28
N ASN A 792 -13.25 -22.51 -36.40
CA ASN A 792 -12.34 -22.97 -35.34
C ASN A 792 -13.01 -23.04 -33.95
N ASP A 793 -14.35 -22.94 -33.89
CA ASP A 793 -15.14 -22.99 -32.65
C ASP A 793 -14.71 -21.91 -31.62
N VAL A 794 -14.61 -20.67 -32.10
CA VAL A 794 -14.24 -19.50 -31.29
C VAL A 794 -15.42 -18.56 -31.15
N SER A 795 -15.82 -18.27 -29.91
CA SER A 795 -16.92 -17.34 -29.63
C SER A 795 -16.46 -15.88 -29.79
N ILE A 796 -17.22 -15.08 -30.53
CA ILE A 796 -16.85 -13.70 -30.87
C ILE A 796 -17.61 -12.71 -29.98
N MET A 797 -16.87 -11.90 -29.23
CA MET A 797 -17.34 -10.72 -28.53
C MET A 797 -16.85 -9.46 -29.25
N GLY A 798 -17.75 -8.75 -29.91
CA GLY A 798 -17.41 -7.57 -30.70
C GLY A 798 -17.27 -6.32 -29.83
N TYR A 799 -16.18 -5.59 -30.02
CA TYR A 799 -15.99 -4.28 -29.41
C TYR A 799 -16.92 -3.24 -30.05
N ILE A 800 -17.60 -2.43 -29.22
CA ILE A 800 -18.33 -1.24 -29.66
C ILE A 800 -18.37 -0.21 -28.51
N GLN A 801 -18.33 1.08 -28.81
CA GLN A 801 -18.49 2.13 -27.80
C GLN A 801 -19.93 2.24 -27.33
N CYS A 802 -20.15 2.33 -26.02
CA CYS A 802 -21.50 2.42 -25.46
C CYS A 802 -22.05 3.85 -25.37
N ILE A 803 -21.19 4.86 -25.18
CA ILE A 803 -21.59 6.23 -24.82
C ILE A 803 -21.15 7.30 -25.82
N SER A 804 -20.19 6.99 -26.70
CA SER A 804 -19.70 7.93 -27.71
C SER A 804 -20.59 7.94 -28.95
N TRP A 805 -20.97 9.12 -29.41
CA TRP A 805 -21.64 9.36 -30.69
C TRP A 805 -20.83 10.34 -31.52
N ALA A 806 -20.12 9.80 -32.50
CA ALA A 806 -19.31 10.58 -33.43
C ALA A 806 -20.21 11.49 -34.26
N ASP A 807 -19.96 12.80 -34.24
CA ASP A 807 -20.76 13.79 -34.99
C ASP A 807 -20.67 13.61 -36.52
N TYR A 808 -19.66 12.86 -36.97
CA TYR A 808 -19.40 12.50 -38.34
C TYR A 808 -19.96 11.14 -38.75
N SER A 809 -20.56 10.37 -37.82
CA SER A 809 -21.18 9.07 -38.09
C SER A 809 -22.46 9.20 -38.94
N PRO A 810 -22.80 8.18 -39.76
CA PRO A 810 -24.05 8.17 -40.52
C PRO A 810 -25.31 8.37 -39.69
N SER A 811 -25.41 7.75 -38.50
CA SER A 811 -26.56 7.86 -37.60
C SER A 811 -26.71 9.28 -37.06
N PHE A 812 -25.61 9.98 -36.77
CA PHE A 812 -25.64 11.38 -36.34
C PHE A 812 -26.07 12.29 -37.50
N LYS A 813 -25.42 12.13 -38.66
CA LYS A 813 -25.66 12.95 -39.86
C LYS A 813 -27.05 12.81 -40.44
N LYS A 814 -27.75 11.70 -40.19
CA LYS A 814 -29.13 11.49 -40.63
C LYS A 814 -30.09 12.55 -40.10
N ASN A 815 -29.90 13.02 -38.87
CA ASN A 815 -30.67 14.14 -38.30
C ASN A 815 -29.84 14.85 -37.21
N PRO A 816 -28.92 15.77 -37.60
CA PRO A 816 -28.00 16.41 -36.66
C PRO A 816 -28.71 17.23 -35.58
N GLY A 817 -29.85 17.84 -35.92
CA GLY A 817 -30.65 18.62 -34.96
C GLY A 817 -31.24 17.74 -33.85
N LEU A 818 -31.76 16.56 -34.20
CA LEU A 818 -32.24 15.59 -33.21
C LEU A 818 -31.10 15.00 -32.38
N ALA A 819 -29.97 14.66 -33.02
CA ALA A 819 -28.80 14.12 -32.34
C ALA A 819 -28.25 15.12 -31.29
N LYS A 820 -28.00 16.38 -31.68
CA LYS A 820 -27.53 17.44 -30.76
C LYS A 820 -28.46 17.70 -29.58
N LYS A 821 -29.77 17.55 -29.76
CA LYS A 821 -30.74 17.66 -28.65
C LYS A 821 -30.55 16.55 -27.61
N ASN A 822 -30.08 15.37 -28.02
CA ASN A 822 -29.92 14.16 -27.20
C ASN A 822 -28.48 13.90 -26.73
N LEU A 823 -27.62 14.92 -26.76
CA LEU A 823 -26.27 14.84 -26.18
C LEU A 823 -26.29 15.21 -24.69
N VAL A 824 -25.39 14.62 -23.91
CA VAL A 824 -25.14 15.03 -22.53
C VAL A 824 -24.60 16.45 -22.50
N ARG A 825 -25.10 17.25 -21.55
CA ARG A 825 -24.65 18.60 -21.27
C ARG A 825 -24.19 18.75 -19.82
N ASN A 826 -23.20 19.61 -19.58
CA ASN A 826 -22.88 20.08 -18.23
C ASN A 826 -23.85 21.18 -17.76
N TYR A 827 -23.65 21.68 -16.54
CA TYR A 827 -24.47 22.75 -15.97
C TYR A 827 -24.57 24.01 -16.85
N TYR A 828 -23.49 24.35 -17.57
CA TYR A 828 -23.40 25.53 -18.43
C TYR A 828 -23.97 25.31 -19.83
N GLY A 829 -24.44 24.10 -20.14
CA GLY A 829 -25.06 23.76 -21.42
C GLY A 829 -24.08 23.31 -22.51
N GLN A 830 -22.79 23.17 -22.20
CA GLN A 830 -21.76 22.68 -23.12
C GLN A 830 -21.92 21.18 -23.37
N TYR A 831 -21.67 20.72 -24.60
CA TYR A 831 -21.62 19.29 -24.88
C TYR A 831 -20.39 18.65 -24.24
N ILE A 832 -20.53 17.43 -23.74
CA ILE A 832 -19.37 16.67 -23.26
C ILE A 832 -18.75 15.89 -24.42
N LYS A 833 -17.42 15.96 -24.56
CA LYS A 833 -16.68 15.16 -25.54
C LYS A 833 -15.66 14.22 -24.91
N TRP A 834 -15.40 13.12 -25.59
CA TRP A 834 -14.29 12.25 -25.27
C TRP A 834 -12.93 12.96 -25.50
N PRO A 835 -11.90 12.77 -24.66
CA PRO A 835 -10.69 13.59 -24.68
C PRO A 835 -9.67 13.18 -25.76
N TYR A 836 -10.09 13.00 -27.02
CA TYR A 836 -9.19 12.80 -28.17
C TYR A 836 -8.86 14.11 -28.87
N GLN A 837 -7.64 14.21 -29.40
CA GLN A 837 -7.20 15.34 -30.22
C GLN A 837 -7.57 15.09 -31.69
N ARG A 838 -8.80 15.39 -32.07
CA ARG A 838 -9.31 15.34 -33.45
C ARG A 838 -10.12 16.59 -33.79
N VAL A 839 -10.25 16.87 -35.08
CA VAL A 839 -11.09 17.97 -35.59
C VAL A 839 -12.56 17.60 -35.43
N GLU A 840 -12.93 16.38 -35.81
CA GLU A 840 -14.25 15.80 -35.55
C GLU A 840 -14.45 15.48 -34.06
N GLN A 841 -15.69 15.54 -33.58
CA GLN A 841 -16.01 15.41 -32.16
C GLN A 841 -16.72 14.08 -31.85
N ASP A 842 -16.13 13.33 -30.90
CA ASP A 842 -16.76 12.19 -30.24
C ASP A 842 -17.54 12.69 -29.02
N LEU A 843 -18.85 12.91 -29.21
CA LEU A 843 -19.72 13.54 -28.21
C LEU A 843 -20.41 12.47 -27.35
N ILE A 844 -20.67 12.78 -26.08
CA ILE A 844 -21.33 11.83 -25.18
C ILE A 844 -22.85 11.85 -25.42
N ALA A 845 -23.40 10.72 -25.81
CA ALA A 845 -24.84 10.54 -26.00
C ALA A 845 -25.57 10.40 -24.65
N TYR A 846 -26.73 11.01 -24.54
CA TYR A 846 -27.66 10.70 -23.46
C TYR A 846 -28.29 9.32 -23.72
N PRO A 847 -28.41 8.43 -22.74
CA PRO A 847 -28.99 7.09 -22.90
C PRO A 847 -30.53 7.12 -23.01
N GLY A 848 -31.04 7.95 -23.93
CA GLY A 848 -32.46 8.07 -24.26
C GLY A 848 -32.83 7.25 -25.48
N GLU A 849 -34.07 7.41 -25.95
CA GLU A 849 -34.63 6.59 -27.05
C GLU A 849 -33.85 6.71 -28.36
N VAL A 850 -33.40 7.92 -28.71
CA VAL A 850 -32.68 8.17 -29.97
C VAL A 850 -31.36 7.41 -30.01
N TRP A 851 -30.57 7.52 -28.94
CA TRP A 851 -29.31 6.78 -28.81
C TRP A 851 -29.54 5.27 -28.73
N THR A 852 -30.55 4.84 -27.97
CA THR A 852 -30.95 3.43 -27.85
C THR A 852 -31.29 2.81 -29.21
N ARG A 853 -31.91 3.59 -30.10
CA ARG A 853 -32.18 3.16 -31.47
C ARG A 853 -30.88 3.04 -32.27
N ALA A 854 -30.06 4.09 -32.30
CA ALA A 854 -28.82 4.14 -33.09
C ALA A 854 -27.82 3.04 -32.71
N LEU A 855 -27.51 2.90 -31.42
CA LEU A 855 -26.64 1.83 -30.93
C LEU A 855 -27.30 0.45 -31.13
N GLY A 856 -28.59 0.32 -30.83
CA GLY A 856 -29.30 -0.95 -30.96
C GLY A 856 -29.42 -1.47 -32.40
N ASP A 857 -29.49 -0.59 -33.40
CA ASP A 857 -29.46 -0.99 -34.81
C ASP A 857 -28.13 -1.67 -35.17
N ASN A 858 -27.02 -1.16 -34.66
CA ASN A 858 -25.69 -1.76 -34.84
C ASN A 858 -25.57 -3.09 -34.07
N ILE A 859 -26.06 -3.17 -32.83
CA ILE A 859 -26.08 -4.42 -32.04
C ILE A 859 -26.91 -5.53 -32.71
N VAL A 860 -28.07 -5.20 -33.28
CA VAL A 860 -28.89 -6.19 -34.03
C VAL A 860 -28.12 -6.73 -35.23
N LYS A 861 -27.43 -5.86 -35.98
CA LYS A 861 -26.58 -6.27 -37.11
C LYS A 861 -25.39 -7.10 -36.67
N MET A 862 -24.81 -6.86 -35.49
CA MET A 862 -23.77 -7.72 -34.90
C MET A 862 -24.33 -9.13 -34.64
N ALA A 863 -25.49 -9.24 -33.99
CA ALA A 863 -26.13 -10.53 -33.74
C ALA A 863 -26.44 -11.29 -35.04
N GLN A 864 -26.88 -10.59 -36.10
CA GLN A 864 -27.13 -11.18 -37.43
C GLN A 864 -25.84 -11.64 -38.13
N SER A 865 -24.72 -10.98 -37.85
CA SER A 865 -23.43 -11.22 -38.50
C SER A 865 -22.57 -12.30 -37.83
N GLY A 866 -23.09 -13.04 -36.85
CA GLY A 866 -22.38 -14.15 -36.20
C GLY A 866 -21.59 -13.80 -34.95
N PHE A 867 -21.71 -12.56 -34.43
CA PHE A 867 -21.25 -12.26 -33.08
C PHE A 867 -22.13 -12.96 -32.04
N ARG A 868 -21.53 -13.45 -30.94
CA ARG A 868 -22.27 -14.03 -29.80
C ARG A 868 -22.34 -13.09 -28.60
N ALA A 869 -21.50 -12.05 -28.57
CA ALA A 869 -21.55 -11.04 -27.52
C ALA A 869 -21.15 -9.66 -28.05
N ALA A 870 -21.57 -8.63 -27.34
CA ALA A 870 -21.08 -7.26 -27.49
C ALA A 870 -20.36 -6.82 -26.21
N TYR A 871 -19.17 -6.26 -26.37
CA TYR A 871 -18.49 -5.52 -25.33
C TYR A 871 -18.82 -4.04 -25.50
N LEU A 872 -19.56 -3.50 -24.53
CA LEU A 872 -20.02 -2.12 -24.45
C LEU A 872 -18.97 -1.28 -23.73
N ASP A 873 -18.01 -0.78 -24.49
CA ASP A 873 -16.90 -0.03 -23.92
C ASP A 873 -17.37 1.24 -23.22
N SER A 874 -16.71 1.61 -22.13
CA SER A 874 -17.08 2.74 -21.27
C SER A 874 -18.50 2.73 -20.67
N GLY A 875 -19.31 1.69 -20.87
CA GLY A 875 -20.66 1.59 -20.29
C GLY A 875 -20.68 1.73 -18.76
N ASN A 876 -19.68 1.17 -18.05
CA ASN A 876 -19.48 1.38 -16.60
C ASN A 876 -18.19 2.12 -16.25
N HIS A 877 -17.38 2.53 -17.23
CA HIS A 877 -16.14 3.30 -16.98
C HIS A 877 -16.35 4.79 -17.25
N GLY A 878 -17.23 5.16 -18.18
CA GLY A 878 -17.44 6.54 -18.64
C GLY A 878 -18.07 7.47 -17.60
N GLY A 879 -18.76 6.91 -16.60
CA GLY A 879 -19.39 7.67 -15.53
C GLY A 879 -20.89 7.92 -15.70
N THR A 880 -21.48 8.44 -14.63
CA THR A 880 -22.85 8.95 -14.52
C THR A 880 -22.83 10.45 -14.75
N TYR A 881 -23.54 10.91 -15.77
CA TYR A 881 -23.62 12.32 -16.06
C TYR A 881 -24.81 12.95 -15.36
N LEU A 882 -24.70 14.25 -15.10
CA LEU A 882 -25.80 15.04 -14.55
C LEU A 882 -26.81 15.34 -15.66
N ASN A 883 -28.09 15.42 -15.29
CA ASN A 883 -29.19 15.68 -16.19
C ASN A 883 -29.30 17.20 -16.45
N PHE A 884 -28.60 17.70 -17.47
CA PHE A 884 -28.79 19.07 -18.00
C PHE A 884 -29.18 19.09 -19.47
N THR A 885 -29.67 17.97 -19.99
CA THR A 885 -30.17 17.82 -21.36
C THR A 885 -31.71 17.93 -21.35
N PRO A 886 -32.30 19.10 -21.60
CA PRO A 886 -33.74 19.33 -21.33
C PRO A 886 -34.66 18.52 -22.24
N SER A 887 -34.18 18.13 -23.42
CA SER A 887 -34.97 17.30 -24.35
C SER A 887 -35.09 15.84 -23.91
N CYS A 888 -34.26 15.40 -22.95
CA CYS A 888 -34.20 14.02 -22.49
C CYS A 888 -34.64 13.83 -21.04
N SER A 889 -34.71 14.92 -20.26
CA SER A 889 -35.04 14.88 -18.84
C SER A 889 -35.69 16.17 -18.41
N SER A 890 -36.79 16.07 -17.65
CA SER A 890 -37.39 17.17 -16.91
C SER A 890 -36.66 17.48 -15.59
N ASP A 891 -35.88 16.53 -15.08
CA ASP A 891 -35.02 16.72 -13.91
C ASP A 891 -33.78 17.53 -14.29
N SER A 892 -33.27 18.34 -13.36
CA SER A 892 -32.10 19.19 -13.55
C SER A 892 -31.04 18.99 -12.48
N GLY A 893 -29.87 18.50 -12.87
CA GLY A 893 -28.76 18.23 -11.95
C GLY A 893 -28.56 16.74 -11.69
N GLY A 894 -28.49 16.35 -10.42
CA GLY A 894 -28.39 14.94 -10.01
C GLY A 894 -29.67 14.14 -10.26
N GLY A 895 -29.90 13.15 -9.42
CA GLY A 895 -31.04 12.23 -9.56
C GLY A 895 -30.67 10.91 -10.22
N THR A 896 -31.68 10.21 -10.72
CA THR A 896 -31.55 8.86 -11.29
C THR A 896 -31.80 8.80 -12.79
N GLY A 897 -32.22 9.92 -13.43
CA GLY A 897 -32.62 9.96 -14.85
C GLY A 897 -31.62 9.32 -15.80
N TYR A 898 -30.34 9.75 -15.75
CA TYR A 898 -29.27 9.17 -16.57
C TYR A 898 -29.10 7.66 -16.35
N ILE A 899 -29.05 7.21 -15.09
CA ILE A 899 -28.86 5.79 -14.75
C ILE A 899 -30.07 4.94 -15.17
N LYS A 900 -31.30 5.40 -14.93
CA LYS A 900 -32.52 4.72 -15.38
C LYS A 900 -32.58 4.67 -16.92
N GLY A 901 -32.14 5.72 -17.60
CA GLY A 901 -31.94 5.72 -19.06
C GLY A 901 -30.93 4.67 -19.50
N GLN A 902 -29.79 4.57 -18.81
CA GLN A 902 -28.78 3.53 -19.07
C GLN A 902 -29.34 2.11 -18.87
N HIS A 903 -30.07 1.84 -17.77
CA HIS A 903 -30.72 0.55 -17.56
C HIS A 903 -31.70 0.24 -18.70
N LYS A 904 -32.52 1.22 -19.10
CA LYS A 904 -33.48 1.04 -20.19
C LYS A 904 -32.80 0.79 -21.54
N LEU A 905 -31.68 1.48 -21.81
CA LEU A 905 -30.82 1.22 -22.96
C LEU A 905 -30.37 -0.25 -22.94
N LEU A 906 -29.74 -0.72 -21.88
CA LEU A 906 -29.23 -2.10 -21.78
C LEU A 906 -30.35 -3.15 -21.90
N GLU A 907 -31.49 -2.95 -21.24
CA GLU A 907 -32.67 -3.82 -21.38
C GLU A 907 -33.13 -3.91 -22.83
N THR A 908 -33.17 -2.77 -23.53
CA THR A 908 -33.61 -2.69 -24.92
C THR A 908 -32.61 -3.34 -25.87
N LEU A 909 -31.31 -3.06 -25.71
CA LEU A 909 -30.25 -3.70 -26.51
C LEU A 909 -30.32 -5.22 -26.37
N ARG A 910 -30.46 -5.71 -25.13
CA ARG A 910 -30.58 -7.14 -24.82
C ARG A 910 -31.81 -7.76 -25.46
N ALA A 911 -32.97 -7.17 -25.27
CA ALA A 911 -34.21 -7.66 -25.85
C ALA A 911 -34.14 -7.72 -27.39
N ARG A 912 -33.54 -6.71 -28.02
CA ARG A 912 -33.41 -6.65 -29.49
C ARG A 912 -32.41 -7.68 -30.03
N ALA A 913 -31.23 -7.80 -29.42
CA ALA A 913 -30.23 -8.79 -29.84
C ALA A 913 -30.72 -10.23 -29.65
N ARG A 914 -31.44 -10.49 -28.54
CA ARG A 914 -31.93 -11.84 -28.22
C ARG A 914 -33.11 -12.33 -29.05
N LYS A 915 -33.80 -11.44 -29.75
CA LYS A 915 -34.72 -11.82 -30.83
C LYS A 915 -33.99 -12.46 -32.02
N ILE A 916 -32.72 -12.13 -32.24
CA ILE A 916 -31.89 -12.70 -33.30
C ILE A 916 -31.10 -13.90 -32.79
N ASN A 917 -30.46 -13.77 -31.63
CA ASN A 917 -29.68 -14.82 -30.99
C ASN A 917 -30.05 -14.88 -29.49
N PRO A 918 -30.91 -15.82 -29.05
CA PRO A 918 -31.38 -15.91 -27.67
C PRO A 918 -30.27 -15.97 -26.61
N GLU A 919 -29.09 -16.46 -26.98
CA GLU A 919 -27.92 -16.58 -26.11
C GLU A 919 -26.91 -15.42 -26.29
N PHE A 920 -27.29 -14.30 -26.92
CA PHE A 920 -26.40 -13.16 -27.09
C PHE A 920 -26.09 -12.50 -25.73
N CYS A 921 -24.80 -12.28 -25.46
CA CYS A 921 -24.30 -11.74 -24.20
C CYS A 921 -23.85 -10.27 -24.29
N PHE A 922 -23.92 -9.56 -23.16
CA PHE A 922 -23.41 -8.19 -23.03
C PHE A 922 -22.37 -8.10 -21.91
N THR A 923 -21.25 -7.44 -22.20
CA THR A 923 -20.23 -7.11 -21.21
C THR A 923 -19.86 -5.63 -21.27
N ALA A 924 -19.19 -5.11 -20.23
CA ALA A 924 -18.70 -3.72 -20.21
C ALA A 924 -17.36 -3.59 -19.48
N GLU A 925 -16.66 -2.48 -19.72
CA GLU A 925 -15.43 -2.13 -19.00
C GLU A 925 -15.73 -1.80 -17.54
N SER A 926 -14.91 -2.31 -16.61
CA SER A 926 -14.96 -2.07 -15.17
C SER A 926 -16.22 -2.61 -14.48
N PHE A 927 -16.06 -3.07 -13.24
CA PHE A 927 -17.18 -3.51 -12.43
C PHE A 927 -17.93 -2.31 -11.82
N TRP A 928 -19.25 -2.36 -11.91
CA TRP A 928 -20.17 -1.52 -11.15
C TRP A 928 -21.44 -2.31 -10.86
N GLU A 929 -21.88 -2.29 -9.60
CA GLU A 929 -22.96 -3.14 -9.10
C GLU A 929 -24.32 -2.87 -9.77
N GLY A 930 -24.62 -1.64 -10.19
CA GLY A 930 -25.93 -1.28 -10.74
C GLY A 930 -26.35 -2.03 -11.99
N ASN A 931 -25.37 -2.45 -12.79
CA ASN A 931 -25.63 -3.14 -14.04
C ASN A 931 -25.62 -4.68 -13.91
N ILE A 932 -25.56 -5.26 -12.69
CA ILE A 932 -25.47 -6.72 -12.53
C ILE A 932 -26.66 -7.41 -13.19
N ALA A 933 -27.88 -6.88 -13.07
CA ALA A 933 -29.07 -7.46 -13.69
C ALA A 933 -29.02 -7.38 -15.23
N HIS A 934 -28.33 -6.39 -15.78
CA HIS A 934 -28.38 -6.02 -17.19
C HIS A 934 -27.22 -6.56 -18.02
N LEU A 935 -26.06 -6.81 -17.41
CA LEU A 935 -24.87 -7.36 -18.06
C LEU A 935 -24.68 -8.85 -17.69
N ASP A 936 -24.08 -9.60 -18.62
CA ASP A 936 -23.74 -11.02 -18.45
C ASP A 936 -22.32 -11.21 -17.91
N GLY A 937 -21.45 -10.21 -18.03
CA GLY A 937 -20.12 -10.21 -17.40
C GLY A 937 -19.38 -8.88 -17.50
N TYR A 938 -18.24 -8.80 -16.83
CA TYR A 938 -17.46 -7.56 -16.70
C TYR A 938 -15.99 -7.76 -17.01
N LEU A 939 -15.41 -6.83 -17.78
CA LEU A 939 -13.97 -6.74 -17.96
C LEU A 939 -13.35 -6.00 -16.77
N VAL A 940 -12.66 -6.71 -15.89
CA VAL A 940 -12.11 -6.15 -14.63
C VAL A 940 -10.62 -5.78 -14.70
N CYS A 941 -10.16 -5.41 -15.89
CA CYS A 941 -8.75 -5.24 -16.20
C CYS A 941 -8.06 -4.12 -15.40
N ASN A 942 -8.78 -3.07 -15.01
CA ASN A 942 -8.24 -1.89 -14.35
C ASN A 942 -7.70 -2.21 -12.95
N THR A 943 -8.22 -3.26 -12.30
CA THR A 943 -7.69 -3.82 -11.04
C THR A 943 -6.24 -4.27 -11.20
N THR A 944 -5.82 -4.71 -12.38
CA THR A 944 -4.43 -5.08 -12.66
C THR A 944 -3.61 -3.93 -13.25
N ASN A 945 -4.21 -2.76 -13.49
CA ASN A 945 -3.54 -1.63 -14.15
C ASN A 945 -3.29 -0.41 -13.25
N ALA A 946 -4.01 -0.29 -12.13
CA ALA A 946 -4.04 0.94 -11.34
C ALA A 946 -3.51 0.79 -9.91
N TYR A 947 -2.58 1.67 -9.54
CA TYR A 947 -2.02 1.94 -8.21
C TYR A 947 -1.83 0.75 -7.28
N LEU A 948 -0.60 0.23 -7.25
CA LEU A 948 -0.09 -0.67 -6.22
C LEU A 948 1.24 -0.12 -5.66
N GLU A 949 1.56 -0.45 -4.42
CA GLU A 949 2.77 0.03 -3.73
C GLU A 949 3.20 -0.94 -2.62
N GLY A 950 4.21 -1.79 -2.92
CA GLY A 950 4.79 -2.72 -1.94
C GLY A 950 3.73 -3.60 -1.27
N ASP A 951 3.76 -3.62 0.07
CA ASP A 951 2.74 -4.19 0.96
C ASP A 951 1.80 -3.12 1.54
N ARG A 952 1.92 -1.86 1.08
CA ARG A 952 1.14 -0.72 1.58
C ARG A 952 -0.19 -0.57 0.87
N VAL A 953 -0.18 -0.64 -0.46
CA VAL A 953 -1.40 -0.55 -1.29
C VAL A 953 -1.51 -1.82 -2.11
N THR A 954 -2.39 -2.71 -1.66
CA THR A 954 -2.59 -4.04 -2.27
C THR A 954 -3.99 -4.17 -2.87
N ALA A 955 -4.12 -5.07 -3.84
CA ALA A 955 -5.40 -5.43 -4.40
C ALA A 955 -6.08 -6.47 -3.49
N ILE A 956 -7.37 -6.29 -3.22
CA ILE A 956 -8.19 -7.24 -2.44
C ILE A 956 -9.51 -7.53 -3.17
N PRO A 957 -10.11 -8.72 -2.99
CA PRO A 957 -11.29 -9.15 -3.73
C PRO A 957 -12.60 -8.62 -3.12
N LEU A 958 -12.73 -7.30 -2.89
CA LEU A 958 -13.95 -6.73 -2.27
C LEU A 958 -15.19 -7.06 -3.09
N VAL A 959 -15.14 -6.80 -4.40
CA VAL A 959 -16.24 -7.06 -5.33
C VAL A 959 -16.57 -8.56 -5.40
N GLN A 960 -15.58 -9.43 -5.46
CA GLN A 960 -15.79 -10.88 -5.54
C GLN A 960 -16.37 -11.43 -4.23
N THR A 961 -16.00 -10.85 -3.09
CA THR A 961 -16.56 -11.19 -1.78
C THR A 961 -18.04 -10.84 -1.69
N VAL A 962 -18.46 -9.74 -2.30
CA VAL A 962 -19.87 -9.28 -2.28
C VAL A 962 -20.70 -9.87 -3.41
N TYR A 963 -20.13 -10.12 -4.60
CA TYR A 963 -20.89 -10.41 -5.82
C TYR A 963 -20.32 -11.54 -6.69
N GLY A 964 -19.31 -12.27 -6.25
CA GLY A 964 -18.67 -13.34 -7.05
C GLY A 964 -19.65 -14.42 -7.53
N ASP A 965 -20.66 -14.75 -6.72
CA ASP A 965 -21.74 -15.68 -7.05
C ASP A 965 -22.92 -15.06 -7.81
N TYR A 966 -22.89 -13.77 -8.13
CA TYR A 966 -23.93 -13.05 -8.88
C TYR A 966 -23.48 -12.60 -10.29
N SER A 967 -22.17 -12.55 -10.55
CA SER A 967 -21.64 -11.95 -11.76
C SER A 967 -20.37 -12.63 -12.26
N MET A 968 -20.28 -12.82 -13.58
CA MET A 968 -19.04 -13.23 -14.25
C MET A 968 -18.08 -12.06 -14.37
N MET A 969 -16.81 -12.27 -14.05
CA MET A 969 -15.75 -11.29 -14.24
C MET A 969 -14.61 -11.97 -15.00
N HIS A 970 -14.08 -11.28 -16.00
CA HIS A 970 -12.96 -11.77 -16.78
C HIS A 970 -11.90 -10.69 -16.89
N SER A 971 -10.65 -11.12 -16.99
CA SER A 971 -9.46 -10.37 -17.42
C SER A 971 -8.28 -10.63 -16.51
N VAL A 972 -7.13 -10.72 -17.15
CA VAL A 972 -5.83 -10.45 -16.60
C VAL A 972 -5.15 -9.54 -17.63
N TRP A 973 -4.56 -8.40 -17.24
CA TRP A 973 -3.89 -7.49 -18.19
C TRP A 973 -2.35 -7.66 -18.13
N PRO A 974 -1.78 -8.75 -18.69
CA PRO A 974 -0.34 -8.91 -18.74
C PRO A 974 0.28 -8.13 -19.91
N SER A 975 1.52 -7.72 -19.69
CA SER A 975 2.39 -7.07 -20.65
C SER A 975 3.36 -8.09 -21.26
N ARG A 976 3.94 -7.78 -22.42
CA ARG A 976 5.10 -8.55 -22.94
C ARG A 976 6.23 -8.63 -21.90
N TYR A 977 6.42 -7.55 -21.13
CA TYR A 977 7.47 -7.48 -20.11
C TYR A 977 7.21 -8.42 -18.93
N ASP A 978 5.94 -8.70 -18.62
CA ASP A 978 5.57 -9.71 -17.61
C ASP A 978 5.96 -11.12 -18.05
N THR A 979 6.10 -11.34 -19.37
CA THR A 979 6.49 -12.64 -19.96
C THR A 979 7.98 -12.72 -20.28
N GLU A 980 8.67 -11.62 -20.58
CA GLU A 980 10.10 -11.63 -20.95
C GLU A 980 11.03 -11.60 -19.74
N ARG A 981 10.59 -11.03 -18.61
CA ARG A 981 11.44 -10.72 -17.46
C ARG A 981 11.14 -11.60 -16.27
N ASP A 982 12.09 -11.63 -15.33
CA ASP A 982 11.94 -12.25 -14.00
C ASP A 982 11.31 -13.65 -14.08
N ASN A 983 11.71 -14.41 -15.10
CA ASN A 983 11.24 -15.77 -15.39
C ASN A 983 9.70 -15.90 -15.46
N ALA A 984 9.05 -14.89 -16.08
CA ALA A 984 7.60 -14.72 -16.19
C ALA A 984 6.82 -14.58 -14.87
N LEU A 985 7.49 -14.21 -13.76
CA LEU A 985 6.83 -14.06 -12.46
C LEU A 985 5.63 -13.10 -12.49
N GLY A 986 5.74 -11.97 -13.21
CA GLY A 986 4.63 -11.01 -13.35
C GLY A 986 3.39 -11.63 -14.01
N TYR A 987 3.59 -12.45 -15.05
CA TYR A 987 2.51 -13.16 -15.74
C TYR A 987 1.87 -14.20 -14.82
N VAL A 988 2.69 -15.02 -14.15
CA VAL A 988 2.21 -16.06 -13.22
C VAL A 988 1.45 -15.44 -12.06
N ALA A 989 2.00 -14.40 -11.42
CA ALA A 989 1.38 -13.75 -10.25
C ALA A 989 0.03 -13.11 -10.58
N LYS A 990 -0.07 -12.40 -11.71
CA LYS A 990 -1.33 -11.80 -12.18
C LYS A 990 -2.42 -12.85 -12.40
N ASN A 991 -2.07 -13.95 -13.09
CA ASN A 991 -3.01 -15.01 -13.40
C ASN A 991 -3.37 -15.87 -12.18
N ALA A 992 -2.42 -16.05 -11.25
CA ALA A 992 -2.67 -16.73 -9.97
C ALA A 992 -3.67 -15.94 -9.13
N LEU A 993 -3.50 -14.61 -9.02
CA LEU A 993 -4.43 -13.74 -8.33
C LEU A 993 -5.84 -13.83 -8.93
N ALA A 994 -5.95 -13.76 -10.26
CA ALA A 994 -7.22 -13.86 -10.95
C ALA A 994 -7.92 -15.20 -10.68
N LEU A 995 -7.20 -16.33 -10.81
CA LEU A 995 -7.75 -17.66 -10.55
C LEU A 995 -8.24 -17.81 -9.10
N CYS A 996 -7.42 -17.42 -8.12
CA CYS A 996 -7.80 -17.49 -6.70
C CYS A 996 -9.03 -16.63 -6.38
N TRP A 997 -9.31 -15.60 -7.16
CA TRP A 997 -10.50 -14.74 -7.00
C TRP A 997 -11.71 -15.22 -7.81
N GLY A 998 -11.61 -16.34 -8.54
CA GLY A 998 -12.65 -16.83 -9.43
C GLY A 998 -12.83 -15.98 -10.69
N VAL A 999 -11.89 -15.09 -11.01
CA VAL A 999 -11.91 -14.29 -12.23
C VAL A 999 -11.49 -15.17 -13.41
N THR A 1000 -12.36 -15.27 -14.42
CA THR A 1000 -12.06 -16.02 -15.64
C THR A 1000 -10.80 -15.46 -16.32
N PRO A 1001 -9.84 -16.32 -16.69
CA PRO A 1001 -8.70 -15.88 -17.48
C PRO A 1001 -9.17 -15.18 -18.76
N GLY A 1002 -8.53 -14.08 -19.14
CA GLY A 1002 -9.00 -13.37 -20.30
C GLY A 1002 -8.33 -12.05 -20.58
N TRP A 1003 -8.66 -11.51 -21.74
CA TRP A 1003 -8.06 -10.33 -22.34
C TRP A 1003 -6.55 -10.48 -22.61
N ASN A 1004 -6.07 -11.71 -22.82
CA ASN A 1004 -4.69 -12.01 -23.19
C ASN A 1004 -4.44 -11.82 -24.69
N ILE A 1005 -3.23 -11.44 -25.07
CA ILE A 1005 -2.80 -11.45 -26.47
C ILE A 1005 -2.14 -12.81 -26.75
N PHE A 1006 -2.56 -13.52 -27.81
CA PHE A 1006 -2.01 -14.85 -28.14
C PHE A 1006 -0.48 -14.86 -28.32
N ASN A 1007 0.12 -13.76 -28.77
CA ASN A 1007 1.58 -13.62 -28.88
C ASN A 1007 2.30 -13.84 -27.54
N LEU A 1008 1.65 -13.51 -26.41
CA LEU A 1008 2.22 -13.73 -25.08
C LEU A 1008 2.45 -15.22 -24.80
N LEU A 1009 1.61 -16.10 -25.36
CA LEU A 1009 1.74 -17.55 -25.20
C LEU A 1009 2.83 -18.16 -26.09
N TYR A 1010 3.19 -17.53 -27.21
CA TYR A 1010 3.94 -18.22 -28.28
C TYR A 1010 5.23 -17.53 -28.73
N THR A 1011 5.39 -16.22 -28.50
CA THR A 1011 6.44 -15.43 -29.13
C THR A 1011 7.61 -15.10 -28.20
N TYR A 1012 7.35 -14.77 -26.94
CA TYR A 1012 8.34 -14.15 -26.05
C TYR A 1012 9.20 -15.14 -25.25
N GLY A 1013 10.27 -14.64 -24.62
CA GLY A 1013 11.39 -15.45 -24.11
C GLY A 1013 11.07 -16.54 -23.09
N ASN A 1014 10.05 -16.39 -22.24
CA ASN A 1014 9.64 -17.41 -21.26
C ASN A 1014 8.33 -18.12 -21.66
N LYS A 1015 8.07 -18.27 -22.97
CA LYS A 1015 6.83 -18.87 -23.51
C LYS A 1015 6.55 -20.27 -22.95
N GLU A 1016 7.55 -21.10 -22.68
CA GLU A 1016 7.35 -22.46 -22.14
C GLU A 1016 6.71 -22.42 -20.74
N ILE A 1017 7.11 -21.46 -19.91
CA ILE A 1017 6.51 -21.22 -18.59
C ILE A 1017 5.09 -20.69 -18.75
N VAL A 1018 4.90 -19.70 -19.62
CA VAL A 1018 3.58 -19.13 -19.88
C VAL A 1018 2.60 -20.20 -20.37
N GLN A 1019 3.02 -21.08 -21.27
CA GLN A 1019 2.22 -22.20 -21.79
C GLN A 1019 1.90 -23.22 -20.70
N THR A 1020 2.92 -23.67 -19.96
CA THR A 1020 2.74 -24.70 -18.91
C THR A 1020 1.82 -24.20 -17.79
N THR A 1021 2.02 -22.96 -17.34
CA THR A 1021 1.18 -22.35 -16.30
C THR A 1021 -0.23 -22.04 -16.79
N SER A 1022 -0.39 -21.63 -18.06
CA SER A 1022 -1.72 -21.46 -18.65
C SER A 1022 -2.47 -22.78 -18.79
N LYS A 1023 -1.80 -23.85 -19.23
CA LYS A 1023 -2.39 -25.20 -19.29
C LYS A 1023 -2.93 -25.64 -17.92
N ALA A 1024 -2.10 -25.48 -16.89
CA ALA A 1024 -2.48 -25.84 -15.53
C ALA A 1024 -3.64 -24.99 -15.01
N ARG A 1025 -3.63 -23.68 -15.31
CA ARG A 1025 -4.72 -22.76 -14.97
C ARG A 1025 -6.03 -23.13 -15.65
N TYR A 1026 -6.03 -23.45 -16.95
CA TYR A 1026 -7.25 -23.84 -17.67
C TYR A 1026 -7.84 -25.13 -17.11
N ALA A 1027 -7.00 -26.12 -16.83
CA ALA A 1027 -7.43 -27.38 -16.22
C ALA A 1027 -8.02 -27.16 -14.82
N ALA A 1028 -7.36 -26.35 -13.99
CA ALA A 1028 -7.85 -26.00 -12.67
C ALA A 1028 -9.17 -25.22 -12.71
N TYR A 1029 -9.30 -24.24 -13.63
CA TYR A 1029 -10.54 -23.47 -13.79
C TYR A 1029 -11.70 -24.36 -14.25
N ALA A 1030 -11.46 -25.24 -15.23
CA ALA A 1030 -12.46 -26.18 -15.71
C ALA A 1030 -12.90 -27.17 -14.62
N ALA A 1031 -11.96 -27.76 -13.88
CA ALA A 1031 -12.26 -28.67 -12.76
C ALA A 1031 -12.98 -27.94 -11.61
N GLY A 1032 -12.53 -26.73 -11.26
CA GLY A 1032 -13.05 -25.92 -10.16
C GLY A 1032 -14.26 -25.04 -10.52
N LYS A 1033 -14.83 -25.17 -11.73
CA LYS A 1033 -15.90 -24.31 -12.24
C LYS A 1033 -17.08 -24.15 -11.29
N LYS A 1034 -17.45 -25.24 -10.61
CA LYS A 1034 -18.50 -25.27 -9.57
C LYS A 1034 -18.29 -24.17 -8.51
N TYR A 1035 -17.04 -23.91 -8.15
CA TYR A 1035 -16.65 -22.95 -7.13
C TYR A 1035 -16.38 -21.56 -7.72
N PHE A 1036 -15.67 -21.48 -8.86
CA PHE A 1036 -15.30 -20.20 -9.45
C PHE A 1036 -16.47 -19.44 -10.09
N VAL A 1037 -17.42 -20.16 -10.69
CA VAL A 1037 -18.55 -19.55 -11.41
C VAL A 1037 -19.78 -19.42 -10.52
N TYR A 1038 -20.05 -20.42 -9.66
CA TYR A 1038 -21.28 -20.49 -8.87
C TYR A 1038 -21.07 -20.30 -7.37
N GLY A 1039 -19.82 -20.35 -6.90
CA GLY A 1039 -19.50 -20.33 -5.48
C GLY A 1039 -19.35 -18.94 -4.90
N GLN A 1040 -19.68 -18.81 -3.62
CA GLN A 1040 -19.41 -17.62 -2.83
C GLN A 1040 -17.96 -17.65 -2.34
N LEU A 1041 -17.21 -16.56 -2.56
CA LEU A 1041 -15.88 -16.39 -1.99
C LEU A 1041 -16.00 -16.13 -0.47
N LEU A 1042 -15.33 -16.97 0.31
CA LEU A 1042 -15.30 -16.88 1.78
C LEU A 1042 -14.04 -16.14 2.27
N ARG A 1043 -13.95 -15.97 3.58
CA ARG A 1043 -12.79 -15.36 4.24
C ARG A 1043 -11.53 -16.12 3.84
N GLN A 1044 -10.50 -15.36 3.48
CA GLN A 1044 -9.21 -15.94 3.09
C GLN A 1044 -8.60 -16.75 4.25
N PRO A 1045 -8.03 -17.93 3.96
CA PRO A 1045 -7.41 -18.77 4.96
C PRO A 1045 -6.05 -18.20 5.37
N GLU A 1046 -5.56 -18.59 6.55
CA GLU A 1046 -4.21 -18.25 6.97
C GLU A 1046 -3.23 -19.25 6.34
N ILE A 1047 -2.37 -18.77 5.44
CA ILE A 1047 -1.36 -19.60 4.77
C ILE A 1047 -0.03 -19.45 5.49
N ILE A 1048 0.38 -20.50 6.18
CA ILE A 1048 1.64 -20.55 6.91
C ILE A 1048 2.66 -21.27 6.01
N SER A 1049 3.68 -20.53 5.59
CA SER A 1049 4.81 -21.08 4.85
C SER A 1049 6.13 -20.53 5.38
N GLY A 1050 7.22 -21.28 5.21
CA GLY A 1050 8.58 -20.76 5.48
C GLY A 1050 9.10 -19.81 4.39
N ALA A 1051 8.32 -19.55 3.34
CA ALA A 1051 8.72 -18.71 2.22
C ALA A 1051 8.54 -17.23 2.56
N LYS A 1052 9.53 -16.42 2.15
CA LYS A 1052 9.40 -14.96 2.24
C LYS A 1052 8.48 -14.45 1.12
N PRO A 1053 7.73 -13.36 1.36
CA PRO A 1053 7.01 -12.68 0.29
C PRO A 1053 7.93 -12.31 -0.87
N LEU A 1054 7.44 -12.48 -2.09
CA LEU A 1054 8.14 -12.22 -3.34
C LEU A 1054 7.89 -10.78 -3.80
N ARG A 1055 8.97 -10.13 -4.26
CA ARG A 1055 8.84 -8.86 -4.98
C ARG A 1055 8.46 -9.13 -6.42
N VAL A 1056 7.34 -8.58 -6.86
CA VAL A 1056 6.81 -8.76 -8.21
C VAL A 1056 6.86 -7.41 -8.93
N LYS A 1057 7.50 -7.38 -10.10
CA LYS A 1057 7.37 -6.23 -11.02
C LYS A 1057 6.05 -6.35 -11.76
N TRP A 1058 5.06 -5.62 -11.30
CA TRP A 1058 3.71 -5.66 -11.85
C TRP A 1058 3.60 -4.66 -13.00
N HIS A 1059 3.86 -5.11 -14.24
CA HIS A 1059 3.88 -4.22 -15.41
C HIS A 1059 2.50 -3.64 -15.71
N ARG A 1060 2.46 -2.38 -16.16
CA ARG A 1060 1.24 -1.61 -16.42
C ARG A 1060 0.84 -1.69 -17.88
N SER A 1061 -0.36 -2.19 -18.18
CA SER A 1061 -0.87 -2.39 -19.55
C SER A 1061 0.20 -3.02 -20.47
N TYR A 1062 0.50 -2.40 -21.61
CA TYR A 1062 1.53 -2.85 -22.56
C TYR A 1062 2.89 -2.15 -22.37
N SER A 1063 3.11 -1.50 -21.22
CA SER A 1063 4.29 -0.68 -20.95
C SER A 1063 5.37 -1.42 -20.15
N ALA A 1064 6.62 -0.96 -20.29
CA ALA A 1064 7.74 -1.37 -19.45
C ALA A 1064 7.65 -0.80 -18.01
N MET A 1065 6.80 0.20 -17.79
CA MET A 1065 6.51 0.73 -16.46
C MET A 1065 5.85 -0.34 -15.60
N TYR A 1066 6.17 -0.37 -14.30
CA TYR A 1066 5.61 -1.33 -13.36
C TYR A 1066 5.36 -0.70 -11.99
N HIS A 1067 4.49 -1.35 -11.23
CA HIS A 1067 4.43 -1.20 -9.77
C HIS A 1067 5.33 -2.25 -9.14
N ASP A 1068 6.12 -1.86 -8.13
CA ASP A 1068 6.82 -2.82 -7.28
C ASP A 1068 5.85 -3.21 -6.16
N ILE A 1069 5.55 -4.51 -6.07
CA ILE A 1069 4.60 -5.03 -5.09
C ILE A 1069 5.21 -6.21 -4.34
N LEU A 1070 4.73 -6.43 -3.12
CA LEU A 1070 5.11 -7.58 -2.31
C LEU A 1070 3.92 -8.53 -2.23
N MET A 1071 4.11 -9.78 -2.65
CA MET A 1071 3.07 -10.81 -2.64
C MET A 1071 3.55 -12.04 -1.88
N ASP A 1072 2.65 -12.70 -1.16
CA ASP A 1072 2.95 -14.01 -0.61
C ASP A 1072 3.27 -15.00 -1.74
N ALA A 1073 4.22 -15.91 -1.47
CA ALA A 1073 4.62 -16.91 -2.46
C ALA A 1073 3.48 -17.90 -2.79
N VAL A 1074 2.51 -18.03 -1.90
CA VAL A 1074 1.29 -18.82 -2.08
C VAL A 1074 0.09 -17.94 -1.82
N ILE A 1075 -0.79 -17.83 -2.80
CA ILE A 1075 -2.08 -17.15 -2.67
C ILE A 1075 -3.11 -18.21 -2.29
N GLY A 1076 -3.98 -17.92 -1.31
CA GLY A 1076 -5.01 -18.85 -0.84
C GLY A 1076 -6.38 -18.21 -0.71
N THR A 1077 -7.42 -18.91 -1.14
CA THR A 1077 -8.83 -18.52 -1.00
C THR A 1077 -9.71 -19.73 -0.72
N VAL A 1078 -10.90 -19.49 -0.16
CA VAL A 1078 -11.89 -20.53 0.10
C VAL A 1078 -13.20 -20.14 -0.58
N PHE A 1079 -13.86 -21.10 -1.21
CA PHE A 1079 -15.18 -20.92 -1.81
C PHE A 1079 -16.19 -21.86 -1.18
N GLN A 1080 -17.45 -21.44 -1.11
CA GLN A 1080 -18.59 -22.31 -0.84
C GLN A 1080 -19.42 -22.47 -2.11
N ALA A 1081 -19.59 -23.69 -2.59
CA ALA A 1081 -20.46 -24.00 -3.71
C ALA A 1081 -21.95 -24.04 -3.28
N PRO A 1082 -22.89 -23.96 -4.23
CA PRO A 1082 -24.32 -23.94 -3.90
C PRO A 1082 -24.88 -25.20 -3.24
N ASP A 1083 -24.24 -26.36 -3.41
CA ASP A 1083 -24.63 -27.60 -2.73
C ASP A 1083 -24.01 -27.75 -1.33
N GLY A 1084 -23.32 -26.70 -0.85
CA GLY A 1084 -22.76 -26.63 0.49
C GLY A 1084 -21.33 -27.14 0.61
N SER A 1085 -20.74 -27.74 -0.44
CA SER A 1085 -19.34 -28.15 -0.43
C SER A 1085 -18.41 -26.93 -0.48
N TYR A 1086 -17.20 -27.08 0.05
CA TYR A 1086 -16.19 -26.03 0.06
C TYR A 1086 -14.99 -26.39 -0.83
N ALA A 1087 -14.26 -25.37 -1.28
CA ALA A 1087 -12.98 -25.56 -1.95
C ALA A 1087 -11.93 -24.60 -1.40
N LEU A 1088 -10.81 -25.15 -0.96
CA LEU A 1088 -9.57 -24.43 -0.72
C LEU A 1088 -8.79 -24.35 -2.03
N VAL A 1089 -8.56 -23.14 -2.52
CA VAL A 1089 -7.80 -22.87 -3.74
C VAL A 1089 -6.48 -22.21 -3.37
N LEU A 1090 -5.38 -22.84 -3.76
CA LEU A 1090 -4.02 -22.41 -3.47
C LEU A 1090 -3.25 -22.23 -4.78
N TYR A 1091 -2.39 -21.22 -4.87
CA TYR A 1091 -1.52 -21.04 -6.03
C TYR A 1091 -0.12 -20.63 -5.58
N ASN A 1092 0.87 -21.49 -5.80
CA ASN A 1092 2.28 -21.18 -5.56
C ASN A 1092 2.88 -20.43 -6.77
N ILE A 1093 3.24 -19.17 -6.60
CA ILE A 1093 3.81 -18.33 -7.67
C ILE A 1093 5.35 -18.43 -7.75
N SER A 1094 5.99 -19.10 -6.78
CA SER A 1094 7.44 -19.26 -6.72
C SER A 1094 7.94 -20.34 -7.68
N GLU A 1095 9.26 -20.36 -7.91
CA GLU A 1095 9.93 -21.31 -8.82
C GLU A 1095 10.14 -22.70 -8.22
N LYS A 1096 9.85 -22.90 -6.94
CA LYS A 1096 10.08 -24.16 -6.24
C LYS A 1096 8.81 -24.65 -5.57
N PRO A 1097 8.63 -25.96 -5.41
CA PRO A 1097 7.61 -26.49 -4.53
C PRO A 1097 7.73 -25.91 -3.13
N LEU A 1098 6.59 -25.67 -2.47
CA LEU A 1098 6.54 -25.09 -1.13
C LEU A 1098 5.66 -25.92 -0.22
N LYS A 1099 6.22 -26.32 0.92
CA LYS A 1099 5.43 -26.88 2.02
C LYS A 1099 4.67 -25.77 2.72
N VAL A 1100 3.37 -25.95 2.84
CA VAL A 1100 2.48 -25.00 3.51
C VAL A 1100 1.56 -25.72 4.47
N LYS A 1101 1.11 -24.98 5.48
CA LYS A 1101 -0.08 -25.28 6.27
C LYS A 1101 -1.12 -24.22 5.96
N ALA A 1102 -2.29 -24.62 5.48
CA ALA A 1102 -3.44 -23.74 5.34
C ALA A 1102 -4.38 -23.95 6.54
N ASP A 1103 -4.59 -22.90 7.32
CA ASP A 1103 -5.53 -22.88 8.45
C ASP A 1103 -6.86 -22.27 8.02
N LEU A 1104 -7.92 -23.05 8.18
CA LEU A 1104 -9.27 -22.75 7.70
C LEU A 1104 -10.22 -22.34 8.83
N GLN A 1105 -9.75 -22.24 10.07
CA GLN A 1105 -10.61 -21.98 11.24
C GLN A 1105 -11.42 -20.69 11.15
N LYS A 1106 -10.86 -19.66 10.50
CA LYS A 1106 -11.56 -18.39 10.25
C LYS A 1106 -12.41 -18.42 8.98
N SER A 1107 -12.09 -19.32 8.05
CA SER A 1107 -12.74 -19.41 6.75
C SER A 1107 -14.01 -20.25 6.76
N LEU A 1108 -14.04 -21.29 7.60
CA LEU A 1108 -15.08 -22.29 7.61
C LEU A 1108 -15.77 -22.39 8.98
N PRO A 1109 -17.07 -22.77 9.02
CA PRO A 1109 -17.74 -23.09 10.27
C PRO A 1109 -17.04 -24.24 11.01
N GLN A 1110 -17.13 -24.26 12.34
CA GLN A 1110 -16.65 -25.39 13.14
C GLN A 1110 -17.36 -26.71 12.77
N GLY A 1111 -16.61 -27.80 12.83
CA GLY A 1111 -17.09 -29.16 12.56
C GLY A 1111 -16.04 -30.03 11.85
N LYS A 1112 -16.40 -31.30 11.62
CA LYS A 1112 -15.57 -32.27 10.91
C LYS A 1112 -15.77 -32.17 9.40
N TYR A 1113 -14.68 -32.31 8.66
CA TYR A 1113 -14.68 -32.24 7.20
C TYR A 1113 -13.92 -33.43 6.60
N SER A 1114 -14.46 -33.99 5.51
CA SER A 1114 -13.68 -34.85 4.60
C SER A 1114 -13.00 -34.00 3.55
N TYR A 1115 -11.78 -34.37 3.17
CA TYR A 1115 -10.94 -33.63 2.24
C TYR A 1115 -10.66 -34.48 1.00
N GLN A 1116 -10.69 -33.87 -0.19
CA GLN A 1116 -10.34 -34.54 -1.44
C GLN A 1116 -9.57 -33.60 -2.36
N ALA A 1117 -8.52 -34.10 -3.02
CA ALA A 1117 -7.83 -33.35 -4.07
C ALA A 1117 -8.69 -33.31 -5.34
N LEU A 1118 -9.09 -32.12 -5.78
CA LEU A 1118 -9.80 -31.92 -7.03
C LEU A 1118 -8.83 -31.62 -8.18
N TYR A 1119 -7.78 -30.85 -7.90
CA TYR A 1119 -6.75 -30.53 -8.88
C TYR A 1119 -5.41 -30.21 -8.20
N PRO A 1120 -4.28 -30.75 -8.68
CA PRO A 1120 -4.20 -32.00 -9.44
C PRO A 1120 -4.88 -33.15 -8.68
N ALA A 1121 -5.40 -34.15 -9.37
CA ALA A 1121 -6.14 -35.25 -8.73
C ALA A 1121 -5.25 -36.10 -7.81
N GLU A 1122 -3.95 -36.12 -8.11
CA GLU A 1122 -2.88 -36.81 -7.40
C GLU A 1122 -2.24 -35.98 -6.28
N GLN A 1123 -2.75 -34.78 -5.99
CA GLN A 1123 -2.17 -33.93 -4.95
C GLN A 1123 -2.24 -34.60 -3.58
N GLU A 1124 -1.07 -34.86 -3.00
CA GLU A 1124 -0.96 -35.33 -1.62
C GLU A 1124 -1.14 -34.19 -0.62
N PHE A 1125 -1.84 -34.48 0.48
CA PHE A 1125 -2.02 -33.58 1.60
C PHE A 1125 -2.26 -34.37 2.88
N THR A 1126 -2.08 -33.72 4.02
CA THR A 1126 -2.35 -34.28 5.34
C THR A 1126 -3.28 -33.33 6.11
N PRO A 1127 -4.55 -33.71 6.34
CA PRO A 1127 -5.42 -32.98 7.24
C PRO A 1127 -4.83 -32.94 8.66
N ARG A 1128 -4.87 -31.77 9.30
CA ARG A 1128 -4.36 -31.54 10.66
C ARG A 1128 -5.46 -30.89 11.48
N ASN A 1129 -5.92 -31.56 12.54
CA ASN A 1129 -7.13 -31.16 13.26
C ASN A 1129 -8.33 -31.07 12.29
N GLU A 1130 -9.53 -30.68 12.74
CA GLU A 1130 -10.72 -30.70 11.86
C GLU A 1130 -10.68 -29.64 10.73
N LEU A 1131 -9.86 -28.58 10.86
CA LEU A 1131 -9.88 -27.37 10.00
C LEU A 1131 -8.49 -26.84 9.59
N ALA A 1132 -7.50 -27.71 9.37
CA ALA A 1132 -6.25 -27.31 8.70
C ALA A 1132 -5.73 -28.41 7.79
N VAL A 1133 -4.93 -28.02 6.79
CA VAL A 1133 -4.32 -28.96 5.85
C VAL A 1133 -2.87 -28.61 5.58
N GLU A 1134 -2.00 -29.62 5.65
CA GLU A 1134 -0.58 -29.54 5.28
C GLU A 1134 -0.36 -30.18 3.91
N LEU A 1135 0.38 -29.51 3.03
CA LEU A 1135 0.68 -30.01 1.69
C LEU A 1135 1.94 -29.36 1.13
N GLU A 1136 2.56 -30.01 0.14
CA GLU A 1136 3.55 -29.39 -0.71
C GLU A 1136 2.90 -28.93 -2.02
N ILE A 1137 2.83 -27.62 -2.23
CA ILE A 1137 2.24 -27.05 -3.44
C ILE A 1137 3.32 -26.99 -4.53
N PRO A 1138 3.09 -27.60 -5.71
CA PRO A 1138 4.05 -27.58 -6.80
C PRO A 1138 4.36 -26.16 -7.30
N SER A 1139 5.54 -25.98 -7.90
CA SER A 1139 5.98 -24.70 -8.47
C SER A 1139 5.03 -24.22 -9.58
N ARG A 1140 4.51 -23.00 -9.46
CA ARG A 1140 3.71 -22.30 -10.49
C ARG A 1140 2.41 -22.99 -10.90
N VAL A 1141 1.91 -23.91 -10.08
CA VAL A 1141 0.71 -24.70 -10.35
C VAL A 1141 -0.34 -24.40 -9.27
N PRO A 1142 -1.63 -24.26 -9.65
CA PRO A 1142 -2.72 -24.19 -8.69
C PRO A 1142 -3.03 -25.55 -8.08
N VAL A 1143 -3.52 -25.55 -6.84
CA VAL A 1143 -4.06 -26.70 -6.13
C VAL A 1143 -5.46 -26.37 -5.65
N ILE A 1144 -6.39 -27.32 -5.80
CA ILE A 1144 -7.76 -27.23 -5.32
C ILE A 1144 -8.06 -28.46 -4.47
N ILE A 1145 -8.37 -28.24 -3.20
CA ILE A 1145 -8.83 -29.27 -2.27
C ILE A 1145 -10.29 -28.99 -1.95
N THR A 1146 -11.17 -29.96 -2.17
CA THR A 1146 -12.58 -29.88 -1.80
C THR A 1146 -12.78 -30.39 -0.39
N LEU A 1147 -13.74 -29.79 0.31
CA LEU A 1147 -14.12 -30.17 1.66
C LEU A 1147 -15.63 -30.32 1.78
N ASP A 1148 -16.07 -31.42 2.38
CA ASP A 1148 -17.47 -31.69 2.68
C ASP A 1148 -17.66 -31.80 4.18
N LYS A 1149 -18.62 -31.04 4.71
CA LYS A 1149 -18.94 -31.07 6.15
C LYS A 1149 -19.61 -32.40 6.47
N GLN A 1150 -19.03 -33.15 7.40
CA GLN A 1150 -19.61 -34.39 7.89
C GLN A 1150 -20.86 -34.06 8.72
N LYS A 1151 -21.93 -34.84 8.51
CA LYS A 1151 -23.22 -34.67 9.20
C LYS A 1151 -23.12 -34.99 10.68
#